data_AF-A0A6M4WG99-F1
#
_entry.id   AF-A0A6M4WG99-F1
#
_cell.length_a   1.000
_cell.length_b   1.000
_cell.length_c   1.000
_cell.angle_alpha   90.00
_cell.angle_beta   90.00
_cell.angle_gamma   90.00
#
_symmetry.space_group_name_H-M   'P 1'
#
loop_
_entity.id
_entity.type
_entity.pdbx_description
1 polymer ?
#
loop_
_entity_poly.entity_id
_entity_poly.type
_entity_poly.pdbx_seq_one_letter_code
_entity_poly.pdbx_strand_id
1 'polypeptide(L)'
;MLSRFSPHVSDTAPGRGALRPARSWLHSDAPSRSLNGSWRFRLSPTASVAEDFAAEDFDDQDWDDLPVPSHWVLEGDGAHGRPIYTNIQFPFPIDPPHVPDENPTGDHRRHFDMPADWSDAERVVLRFDGVESLFRVWVNGVEMGSAGGSRLAHEFDVTSAVRPGDNVVAVRVHQWSAASYVEDQDQWWLPGIFRDVTLTARPAGGLEDVWLRTGFTDGHGRVDAEITAEPTAYPVTLRIPELGIERTWSAPAEVTPFDIADVDPWSAERPRLYDVTVSTAAETVTLRAGFRTVEIRGDQFLVNGRRVVFHGVNRHETHPLRGRVFDEAHAREDLARMKRFNVNAIRTSHYPPHPRLLDLADELGFWVVLECDLETHGFGEVDWVGNPSDDPTWREAYLDRIERTVERDKNHPSIVIWSLGNEAGTGSNLAAMSAWVHARDAERPVHYEGDYTGEYTDVYSRMYASVPETEQIGTDGSRSPLLHCTPAQGARQRTKPFLLCEYAHAMGNGPGAFDQYEALVHQYPRLHGGFVWEWRDHGILTTTADGTPFYAYGGDFGEVVHDGNFVMDGMLLSDDVPTPSLHEFKAVVQPLRFTFHGDKVAIGNLRHTADTSDLRFRWRVEHDGAPVASGYLDVPAVVAGDSARVSLPRIPVAQDAETWLTVEAVLAAGTAWAEEGHVIATAQLDRSLHRPVPRVRARTGWRPADGTLTLGTAEFVDGTLVRLGGRAVTGPRLELFRAPTDNDEGAWGEVGESDAGIAGVSNAELWRRDGLDRLTTRRVSVERTAGALRTVDKVSAANSGSWVMVESIWSLEGDEVELRVEIEPSRGWHTVWPRIGICFDLPDGDAPVDGAEWFGLGPLESYPDSLRAARTGRFSATVRDLAVDYARPQETGHRSALRRLTLTCADTEVLRVEALPDTRGRRPGFTLSRHTPQEIARAEHPFELPNSTTSHLIVDAAQHGLGSRACGPDVWPEFALRPESRTIRLRIT
;
A
#
# COMPACT_ATOMS: atom_id res chain seq x y z
N MET A 1 2.79 -34.46 -36.76
CA MET A 1 4.21 -34.06 -36.67
C MET A 1 4.34 -33.36 -35.33
N LEU A 2 4.94 -34.02 -34.34
CA LEU A 2 5.19 -33.42 -33.03
C LEU A 2 6.27 -32.34 -33.23
N SER A 3 5.91 -31.09 -32.91
CA SER A 3 6.84 -29.96 -32.85
C SER A 3 8.06 -30.35 -32.01
N ARG A 4 9.26 -30.00 -32.49
CA ARG A 4 10.49 -30.10 -31.70
C ARG A 4 10.47 -28.96 -30.68
N PHE A 5 9.60 -29.06 -29.68
CA PHE A 5 9.65 -28.17 -28.52
C PHE A 5 11.04 -28.31 -27.88
N SER A 6 11.64 -27.19 -27.46
CA SER A 6 12.86 -27.25 -26.68
C SER A 6 12.48 -27.77 -25.29
N PRO A 7 12.79 -29.02 -24.93
CA PRO A 7 12.21 -29.68 -23.75
C PRO A 7 12.63 -29.04 -22.42
N HIS A 8 13.55 -28.05 -22.43
CA HIS A 8 14.08 -27.41 -21.24
C HIS A 8 13.20 -26.31 -20.66
N VAL A 9 12.47 -25.52 -21.47
CA VAL A 9 11.60 -24.45 -20.95
C VAL A 9 10.36 -24.98 -20.22
N SER A 10 10.02 -26.24 -20.46
CA SER A 10 8.90 -26.96 -19.83
C SER A 10 9.37 -27.99 -18.78
N ASP A 11 10.62 -27.88 -18.33
CA ASP A 11 11.15 -28.73 -17.26
C ASP A 11 10.73 -28.17 -15.89
N THR A 12 10.10 -29.01 -15.06
CA THR A 12 9.65 -28.63 -13.71
C THR A 12 10.77 -28.73 -12.68
N ALA A 13 11.96 -29.22 -13.05
CA ALA A 13 13.11 -29.26 -12.15
C ALA A 13 13.55 -27.83 -11.76
N PRO A 14 13.85 -27.58 -10.47
CA PRO A 14 14.24 -26.23 -9.99
C PRO A 14 15.53 -25.71 -10.64
N GLY A 15 16.44 -26.60 -11.00
CA GLY A 15 17.69 -26.27 -11.65
C GLY A 15 18.56 -27.48 -11.93
N ARG A 16 19.64 -27.27 -12.70
CA ARG A 16 20.58 -28.32 -13.13
C ARG A 16 22.02 -27.78 -13.18
N GLY A 17 22.99 -28.69 -13.20
CA GLY A 17 24.40 -28.38 -13.42
C GLY A 17 25.19 -28.15 -12.14
N ALA A 18 26.14 -27.22 -12.18
CA ALA A 18 27.08 -26.88 -11.12
C ALA A 18 26.47 -25.99 -10.02
N LEU A 19 25.18 -26.14 -9.73
CA LEU A 19 24.49 -25.39 -8.67
C LEU A 19 25.06 -25.72 -7.30
N ARG A 20 25.26 -24.69 -6.50
CA ARG A 20 25.64 -24.78 -5.09
C ARG A 20 24.39 -24.92 -4.21
N PRO A 21 24.51 -25.58 -3.04
CA PRO A 21 23.46 -25.56 -2.02
C PRO A 21 23.08 -24.13 -1.62
N ALA A 22 21.82 -23.94 -1.22
CA ALA A 22 21.37 -22.67 -0.69
C ALA A 22 22.11 -22.32 0.61
N ARG A 23 22.40 -21.03 0.80
CA ARG A 23 23.11 -20.50 1.98
C ARG A 23 22.73 -19.05 2.23
N SER A 24 23.12 -18.52 3.38
CA SER A 24 22.84 -17.13 3.74
C SER A 24 23.50 -16.16 2.76
N TRP A 25 22.84 -15.01 2.54
CA TRP A 25 23.54 -13.85 2.00
C TRP A 25 24.37 -13.21 3.11
N LEU A 26 25.69 -13.17 2.95
CA LEU A 26 26.64 -12.80 4.01
C LEU A 26 27.56 -11.67 3.57
N HIS A 27 27.83 -10.72 4.47
CA HIS A 27 28.90 -9.75 4.29
C HIS A 27 30.24 -10.40 4.64
N SER A 28 31.00 -10.80 3.62
CA SER A 28 32.29 -11.49 3.77
C SER A 28 33.43 -10.64 3.20
N ASP A 29 34.62 -10.79 3.79
CA ASP A 29 35.87 -10.24 3.24
C ASP A 29 36.48 -11.10 2.12
N ALA A 30 35.85 -12.23 1.76
CA ALA A 30 36.23 -13.03 0.61
C ALA A 30 36.28 -12.16 -0.67
N PRO A 31 37.34 -12.26 -1.49
CA PRO A 31 37.46 -11.43 -2.69
C PRO A 31 36.26 -11.61 -3.61
N SER A 32 35.60 -10.49 -3.93
CA SER A 32 34.42 -10.48 -4.79
C SER A 32 34.50 -9.37 -5.82
N ARG A 33 33.77 -9.56 -6.93
CA ARG A 33 33.67 -8.60 -8.02
C ARG A 33 32.25 -8.61 -8.58
N SER A 34 31.61 -7.45 -8.60
CA SER A 34 30.33 -7.28 -9.32
C SER A 34 30.59 -7.38 -10.83
N LEU A 35 29.69 -8.10 -11.52
CA LEU A 35 29.61 -8.17 -12.97
C LEU A 35 28.50 -7.25 -13.53
N ASN A 36 27.86 -6.45 -12.68
CA ASN A 36 26.90 -5.44 -13.11
C ASN A 36 27.54 -4.43 -14.07
N GLY A 37 26.71 -3.82 -14.89
CA GLY A 37 27.12 -2.83 -15.90
C GLY A 37 26.47 -3.14 -17.24
N SER A 38 27.10 -2.69 -18.31
CA SER A 38 26.62 -2.91 -19.68
C SER A 38 27.06 -4.27 -20.20
N TRP A 39 26.08 -5.06 -20.65
CA TRP A 39 26.23 -6.38 -21.26
C TRP A 39 25.77 -6.32 -22.71
N ARG A 40 26.39 -7.12 -23.58
CA ARG A 40 25.89 -7.31 -24.95
C ARG A 40 24.59 -8.09 -24.88
N PHE A 41 23.58 -7.64 -25.62
CA PHE A 41 22.24 -8.18 -25.55
C PHE A 41 21.61 -8.39 -26.92
N ARG A 42 20.89 -9.50 -27.06
CA ARG A 42 20.06 -9.79 -28.23
C ARG A 42 18.76 -10.45 -27.77
N LEU A 43 17.63 -9.91 -28.23
CA LEU A 43 16.32 -10.51 -28.01
C LEU A 43 15.89 -11.35 -29.22
N SER A 44 15.45 -12.58 -28.94
CA SER A 44 14.79 -13.46 -29.92
C SER A 44 13.32 -13.65 -29.55
N PRO A 45 12.41 -13.78 -30.54
CA PRO A 45 10.97 -13.89 -30.26
C PRO A 45 10.55 -15.28 -29.73
N THR A 46 11.41 -16.29 -29.83
CA THR A 46 11.11 -17.67 -29.41
C THR A 46 12.30 -18.29 -28.69
N ALA A 47 12.04 -19.34 -27.90
CA ALA A 47 13.07 -20.09 -27.19
C ALA A 47 13.91 -21.02 -28.09
N SER A 48 13.44 -21.33 -29.30
CA SER A 48 14.09 -22.28 -30.23
C SER A 48 15.17 -21.59 -31.08
N VAL A 49 16.20 -21.07 -30.42
CA VAL A 49 17.33 -20.36 -31.04
C VAL A 49 18.67 -21.05 -30.77
N ALA A 50 19.61 -20.91 -31.69
CA ALA A 50 20.93 -21.54 -31.60
C ALA A 50 21.70 -21.06 -30.35
N GLU A 51 22.47 -21.95 -29.73
CA GLU A 51 23.31 -21.68 -28.55
C GLU A 51 24.76 -21.32 -28.93
N ASP A 52 25.01 -20.98 -30.21
CA ASP A 52 26.32 -20.60 -30.71
C ASP A 52 26.90 -19.35 -30.03
N PHE A 53 26.04 -18.46 -29.53
CA PHE A 53 26.43 -17.28 -28.74
C PHE A 53 27.22 -17.61 -27.46
N ALA A 54 27.10 -18.84 -26.95
CA ALA A 54 27.85 -19.28 -25.77
C ALA A 54 29.34 -19.48 -26.06
N ALA A 55 29.71 -19.69 -27.34
CA ALA A 55 31.10 -19.89 -27.72
C ALA A 55 31.96 -18.68 -27.36
N GLU A 56 33.20 -18.95 -26.94
CA GLU A 56 34.13 -17.90 -26.51
C GLU A 56 34.47 -16.91 -27.63
N ASP A 57 34.65 -17.42 -28.85
CA ASP A 57 35.02 -16.66 -30.04
C ASP A 57 33.81 -16.15 -30.85
N PHE A 58 32.60 -16.22 -30.29
CA PHE A 58 31.41 -15.65 -30.94
C PHE A 58 31.53 -14.13 -31.05
N ASP A 59 31.21 -13.60 -32.24
CA ASP A 59 31.25 -12.17 -32.55
C ASP A 59 29.90 -11.52 -32.21
N ASP A 60 29.87 -10.72 -31.15
CA ASP A 60 28.70 -9.98 -30.66
C ASP A 60 28.83 -8.45 -30.85
N GLN A 61 29.74 -8.00 -31.70
CA GLN A 61 29.99 -6.56 -31.93
C GLN A 61 28.76 -5.81 -32.46
N ASP A 62 27.87 -6.50 -33.17
CA ASP A 62 26.63 -5.95 -33.72
C ASP A 62 25.45 -6.04 -32.72
N TRP A 63 25.66 -6.55 -31.50
CA TRP A 63 24.61 -6.63 -30.48
C TRP A 63 24.45 -5.31 -29.73
N ASP A 64 23.22 -5.03 -29.33
CA ASP A 64 22.89 -3.88 -28.49
C ASP A 64 23.55 -4.01 -27.11
N ASP A 65 23.65 -2.89 -26.40
CA ASP A 65 24.11 -2.84 -25.01
C ASP A 65 22.90 -2.71 -24.08
N LEU A 66 22.79 -3.59 -23.08
CA LEU A 66 21.74 -3.57 -22.07
C LEU A 66 22.36 -3.41 -20.66
N PRO A 67 21.83 -2.54 -19.79
CA PRO A 67 22.25 -2.51 -18.40
C PRO A 67 21.86 -3.80 -17.67
N VAL A 68 22.73 -4.29 -16.80
CA VAL A 68 22.45 -5.38 -15.86
C VAL A 68 22.86 -4.88 -14.47
N PRO A 69 21.95 -4.84 -13.49
CA PRO A 69 20.57 -5.33 -13.55
C PRO A 69 19.59 -4.47 -14.36
N SER A 70 18.66 -5.09 -15.09
CA SER A 70 17.49 -4.43 -15.71
C SER A 70 16.40 -5.44 -16.08
N HIS A 71 15.20 -4.92 -16.40
CA HIS A 71 14.19 -5.64 -17.16
C HIS A 71 14.25 -5.14 -18.60
N TRP A 72 14.47 -6.02 -19.57
CA TRP A 72 14.75 -5.57 -20.94
C TRP A 72 13.55 -4.82 -21.55
N VAL A 73 12.31 -5.14 -21.12
CA VAL A 73 11.07 -4.50 -21.59
C VAL A 73 10.91 -3.04 -21.14
N LEU A 74 11.74 -2.57 -20.22
CA LEU A 74 11.81 -1.17 -19.79
C LEU A 74 12.97 -0.41 -20.45
N GLU A 75 13.80 -1.09 -21.23
CA GLU A 75 14.97 -0.53 -21.90
C GLU A 75 14.71 -0.34 -23.41
N GLY A 76 15.37 0.65 -24.01
CA GLY A 76 15.32 0.85 -25.46
C GLY A 76 13.98 1.33 -26.03
N ASP A 77 13.13 1.94 -25.19
CA ASP A 77 11.79 2.46 -25.57
C ASP A 77 10.95 1.45 -26.38
N GLY A 78 10.78 0.25 -25.82
CA GLY A 78 9.98 -0.81 -26.43
C GLY A 78 10.68 -1.62 -27.51
N ALA A 79 11.95 -1.33 -27.82
CA ALA A 79 12.74 -2.11 -28.77
C ALA A 79 12.85 -3.60 -28.38
N HIS A 80 12.74 -3.90 -27.08
CA HIS A 80 12.83 -5.25 -26.54
C HIS A 80 11.48 -5.79 -26.03
N GLY A 81 10.36 -5.27 -26.52
CA GLY A 81 9.02 -5.58 -26.02
C GLY A 81 8.56 -4.61 -24.94
N ARG A 82 7.41 -4.88 -24.33
CA ARG A 82 6.77 -4.02 -23.33
C ARG A 82 6.31 -4.84 -22.12
N PRO A 83 6.11 -4.20 -20.95
CA PRO A 83 5.49 -4.83 -19.79
C PRO A 83 4.11 -5.42 -20.12
N ILE A 84 3.71 -6.45 -19.38
CA ILE A 84 2.36 -7.04 -19.42
C ILE A 84 1.84 -7.04 -17.99
N TYR A 85 0.66 -6.47 -17.74
CA TYR A 85 0.01 -6.57 -16.42
C TYR A 85 -1.17 -7.51 -16.46
N THR A 86 -1.16 -8.51 -15.58
CA THR A 86 -2.33 -9.33 -15.23
C THR A 86 -2.39 -9.49 -13.72
N ASN A 87 -3.61 -9.59 -13.19
CA ASN A 87 -3.88 -9.88 -11.78
C ASN A 87 -3.90 -11.41 -11.57
N ILE A 88 -5.05 -12.05 -11.83
CA ILE A 88 -5.27 -13.49 -11.63
C ILE A 88 -4.99 -14.30 -12.91
N GLN A 89 -5.30 -13.73 -14.07
CA GLN A 89 -5.25 -14.47 -15.32
C GLN A 89 -3.82 -14.64 -15.84
N PHE A 90 -3.43 -15.86 -16.19
CA PHE A 90 -2.17 -16.05 -16.92
C PHE A 90 -2.22 -15.37 -18.29
N PRO A 91 -1.13 -14.72 -18.75
CA PRO A 91 -1.03 -14.16 -20.11
C PRO A 91 -0.78 -15.23 -21.19
N PHE A 92 -0.93 -16.51 -20.84
CA PHE A 92 -0.77 -17.67 -21.72
C PHE A 92 -1.75 -18.80 -21.32
N PRO A 93 -2.01 -19.79 -22.20
CA PRO A 93 -2.93 -20.89 -21.89
C PRO A 93 -2.48 -21.70 -20.67
N ILE A 94 -3.43 -22.09 -19.80
CA ILE A 94 -3.17 -22.95 -18.64
C ILE A 94 -3.03 -24.41 -19.11
N ASP A 95 -1.80 -24.81 -19.43
CA ASP A 95 -1.44 -26.17 -19.88
C ASP A 95 -0.08 -26.60 -19.30
N PRO A 96 0.09 -26.68 -17.96
CA PRO A 96 1.39 -26.94 -17.35
C PRO A 96 1.96 -28.31 -17.75
N PRO A 97 3.28 -28.43 -17.99
CA PRO A 97 4.32 -27.39 -17.86
C PRO A 97 4.63 -26.67 -19.19
N HIS A 98 3.71 -26.67 -20.15
CA HIS A 98 3.93 -26.14 -21.50
C HIS A 98 3.83 -24.61 -21.54
N VAL A 99 4.64 -23.98 -22.41
CA VAL A 99 4.69 -22.52 -22.59
C VAL A 99 4.42 -22.14 -24.06
N PRO A 100 4.04 -20.89 -24.36
CA PRO A 100 3.82 -20.43 -25.73
C PRO A 100 5.05 -20.57 -26.63
N ASP A 101 4.79 -20.68 -27.94
CA ASP A 101 5.84 -20.59 -28.96
C ASP A 101 6.43 -19.17 -29.03
N GLU A 102 5.59 -18.13 -28.89
CA GLU A 102 6.04 -16.74 -28.67
C GLU A 102 6.58 -16.58 -27.24
N ASN A 103 7.88 -16.85 -27.10
CA ASN A 103 8.57 -16.80 -25.82
C ASN A 103 9.83 -15.93 -25.95
N PRO A 104 9.72 -14.62 -25.65
CA PRO A 104 10.84 -13.70 -25.69
C PRO A 104 12.04 -14.25 -24.91
N THR A 105 13.16 -14.38 -25.61
CA THR A 105 14.37 -15.04 -25.13
C THR A 105 15.55 -14.11 -25.31
N GLY A 106 16.10 -13.63 -24.19
CA GLY A 106 17.20 -12.68 -24.13
C GLY A 106 18.55 -13.38 -23.95
N ASP A 107 19.44 -13.24 -24.94
CA ASP A 107 20.84 -13.65 -24.84
C ASP A 107 21.68 -12.48 -24.33
N HIS A 108 22.45 -12.70 -23.27
CA HIS A 108 23.33 -11.72 -22.64
C HIS A 108 24.78 -12.22 -22.68
N ARG A 109 25.75 -11.37 -23.03
CA ARG A 109 27.19 -11.70 -22.99
C ARG A 109 27.99 -10.60 -22.30
N ARG A 110 28.94 -11.01 -21.46
CA ARG A 110 29.81 -10.09 -20.73
C ARG A 110 31.21 -10.65 -20.58
N HIS A 111 32.18 -9.87 -21.06
CA HIS A 111 33.59 -10.06 -20.75
C HIS A 111 33.93 -9.53 -19.36
N PHE A 112 34.78 -10.25 -18.64
CA PHE A 112 35.31 -9.85 -17.35
C PHE A 112 36.72 -10.39 -17.11
N ASP A 113 37.53 -9.59 -16.42
CA ASP A 113 38.86 -10.04 -16.01
C ASP A 113 38.83 -10.73 -14.65
N MET A 114 39.36 -11.94 -14.56
CA MET A 114 39.61 -12.60 -13.27
C MET A 114 41.05 -12.28 -12.80
N PRO A 115 41.23 -11.73 -11.58
CA PRO A 115 42.55 -11.50 -11.02
C PRO A 115 43.39 -12.78 -10.93
N ALA A 116 44.71 -12.68 -11.15
CA ALA A 116 45.59 -13.85 -11.20
C ALA A 116 45.75 -14.55 -9.84
N ASP A 117 45.66 -13.80 -8.74
CA ASP A 117 45.70 -14.27 -7.36
C ASP A 117 44.45 -15.08 -6.95
N TRP A 118 43.39 -15.07 -7.75
CA TRP A 118 42.22 -15.94 -7.53
C TRP A 118 42.48 -17.38 -7.97
N SER A 119 43.57 -17.66 -8.69
CA SER A 119 43.94 -19.02 -9.09
C SER A 119 44.22 -19.95 -7.89
N ASP A 120 44.57 -19.36 -6.74
CA ASP A 120 44.86 -20.08 -5.50
C ASP A 120 43.60 -20.26 -4.62
N ALA A 121 42.44 -19.74 -5.06
CA ALA A 121 41.17 -19.93 -4.36
C ALA A 121 40.72 -21.41 -4.41
N GLU A 122 40.01 -21.86 -3.38
CA GLU A 122 39.46 -23.22 -3.37
C GLU A 122 38.36 -23.36 -4.44
N ARG A 123 37.53 -22.32 -4.58
CA ARG A 123 36.47 -22.24 -5.59
C ARG A 123 36.29 -20.81 -6.08
N VAL A 124 35.80 -20.67 -7.31
CA VAL A 124 35.24 -19.42 -7.84
C VAL A 124 33.75 -19.63 -8.08
N VAL A 125 32.93 -18.78 -7.48
CA VAL A 125 31.47 -18.89 -7.49
C VAL A 125 30.87 -17.70 -8.23
N LEU A 126 29.96 -17.99 -9.15
CA LEU A 126 29.15 -16.99 -9.85
C LEU A 126 27.74 -16.99 -9.24
N ARG A 127 27.32 -15.85 -8.71
CA ARG A 127 26.03 -15.64 -8.04
C ARG A 127 25.12 -14.75 -8.89
N PHE A 128 23.86 -15.13 -9.00
CA PHE A 128 22.76 -14.33 -9.52
C PHE A 128 21.74 -14.13 -8.41
N ASP A 129 21.41 -12.89 -8.05
CA ASP A 129 20.44 -12.60 -6.97
C ASP A 129 18.97 -12.58 -7.44
N GLY A 130 18.72 -12.59 -8.75
CA GLY A 130 17.37 -12.64 -9.34
C GLY A 130 17.39 -12.53 -10.87
N VAL A 131 16.70 -13.47 -11.53
CA VAL A 131 16.58 -13.55 -13.00
C VAL A 131 15.20 -14.08 -13.36
N GLU A 132 14.42 -13.34 -14.13
CA GLU A 132 13.04 -13.71 -14.48
C GLU A 132 12.93 -14.28 -15.92
N SER A 133 12.50 -15.53 -16.17
CA SER A 133 12.04 -16.57 -15.21
C SER A 133 12.85 -17.87 -15.17
N LEU A 134 13.43 -18.29 -16.29
CA LEU A 134 14.36 -19.43 -16.39
C LEU A 134 15.60 -18.98 -17.13
N PHE A 135 16.78 -19.30 -16.62
CA PHE A 135 18.03 -18.96 -17.27
C PHE A 135 19.02 -20.11 -17.34
N ARG A 136 19.92 -20.02 -18.33
CA ARG A 136 21.05 -20.93 -18.55
C ARG A 136 22.33 -20.13 -18.63
N VAL A 137 23.40 -20.68 -18.06
CA VAL A 137 24.68 -19.99 -17.89
C VAL A 137 25.81 -20.79 -18.53
N TRP A 138 26.65 -20.08 -19.30
CA TRP A 138 27.91 -20.58 -19.83
C TRP A 138 29.05 -19.67 -19.42
N VAL A 139 30.21 -20.25 -19.13
CA VAL A 139 31.46 -19.53 -18.87
C VAL A 139 32.52 -20.09 -19.81
N ASN A 140 33.11 -19.22 -20.64
CA ASN A 140 34.10 -19.60 -21.67
C ASN A 140 33.63 -20.79 -22.53
N GLY A 141 32.35 -20.78 -22.97
CA GLY A 141 31.74 -21.85 -23.77
C GLY A 141 31.35 -23.13 -23.02
N VAL A 142 31.65 -23.24 -21.72
CA VAL A 142 31.27 -24.41 -20.91
C VAL A 142 29.94 -24.12 -20.20
N GLU A 143 28.95 -25.00 -20.38
CA GLU A 143 27.66 -24.89 -19.69
C GLU A 143 27.82 -25.16 -18.19
N MET A 144 27.48 -24.16 -17.38
CA MET A 144 27.51 -24.26 -15.92
C MET A 144 26.21 -24.85 -15.39
N GLY A 145 25.07 -24.53 -15.99
CA GLY A 145 23.78 -25.05 -15.58
C GLY A 145 22.60 -24.14 -15.88
N SER A 146 21.47 -24.44 -15.24
CA SER A 146 20.20 -23.71 -15.39
C SER A 146 19.48 -23.58 -14.05
N ALA A 147 18.67 -22.54 -13.90
CA ALA A 147 17.89 -22.30 -12.70
C ALA A 147 16.63 -21.47 -12.98
N GLY A 148 15.57 -21.72 -12.20
CA GLY A 148 14.36 -20.89 -12.12
C GLY A 148 14.06 -20.47 -10.68
N GLY A 149 12.97 -19.75 -10.45
CA GLY A 149 12.71 -19.09 -9.16
C GLY A 149 13.18 -17.65 -9.21
N SER A 150 12.38 -16.81 -9.85
CA SER A 150 12.81 -15.52 -10.38
C SER A 150 13.44 -14.60 -9.35
N ARG A 151 12.89 -14.59 -8.13
CA ARG A 151 13.33 -13.71 -7.03
C ARG A 151 14.27 -14.40 -6.05
N LEU A 152 14.75 -15.60 -6.39
CA LEU A 152 15.62 -16.41 -5.56
C LEU A 152 17.06 -16.39 -6.09
N ALA A 153 18.02 -16.36 -5.16
CA ALA A 153 19.42 -16.29 -5.52
C ALA A 153 19.98 -17.67 -5.87
N HIS A 154 20.86 -17.73 -6.88
CA HIS A 154 21.49 -18.94 -7.39
C HIS A 154 23.00 -18.77 -7.49
N GLU A 155 23.75 -19.80 -7.06
CA GLU A 155 25.21 -19.82 -7.11
C GLU A 155 25.70 -21.02 -7.93
N PHE A 156 26.61 -20.77 -8.85
CA PHE A 156 27.25 -21.79 -9.70
C PHE A 156 28.74 -21.87 -9.38
N ASP A 157 29.26 -23.09 -9.23
CA ASP A 157 30.70 -23.34 -9.17
C ASP A 157 31.29 -23.23 -10.59
N VAL A 158 32.05 -22.17 -10.84
CA VAL A 158 32.65 -21.89 -12.14
C VAL A 158 34.15 -22.17 -12.17
N THR A 159 34.69 -22.78 -11.11
CA THR A 159 36.14 -22.97 -10.89
C THR A 159 36.84 -23.65 -12.06
N SER A 160 36.20 -24.67 -12.67
CA SER A 160 36.80 -25.41 -13.78
C SER A 160 36.70 -24.70 -15.14
N ALA A 161 35.91 -23.63 -15.24
CA ALA A 161 35.64 -22.93 -16.49
C ALA A 161 36.35 -21.56 -16.58
N VAL A 162 36.59 -20.91 -15.44
CA VAL A 162 37.31 -19.63 -15.40
C VAL A 162 38.82 -19.80 -15.53
N ARG A 163 39.50 -18.72 -15.94
CA ARG A 163 40.96 -18.62 -16.05
C ARG A 163 41.45 -17.23 -15.70
N PRO A 164 42.74 -17.05 -15.31
CA PRO A 164 43.29 -15.70 -15.10
C PRO A 164 43.19 -14.82 -16.35
N GLY A 165 42.85 -13.54 -16.15
CA GLY A 165 42.65 -12.58 -17.25
C GLY A 165 41.23 -12.64 -17.82
N ASP A 166 41.09 -12.47 -19.13
CA ASP A 166 39.80 -12.31 -19.79
C ASP A 166 38.99 -13.63 -19.82
N ASN A 167 37.73 -13.52 -19.43
CA ASN A 167 36.70 -14.56 -19.45
C ASN A 167 35.42 -13.97 -20.03
N VAL A 168 34.57 -14.82 -20.60
CA VAL A 168 33.22 -14.45 -21.02
C VAL A 168 32.18 -15.27 -20.25
N VAL A 169 31.19 -14.57 -19.70
CA VAL A 169 29.94 -15.19 -19.25
C VAL A 169 28.85 -14.93 -20.29
N ALA A 170 28.13 -15.97 -20.67
CA ALA A 170 26.98 -15.91 -21.55
C ALA A 170 25.76 -16.46 -20.80
N VAL A 171 24.63 -15.74 -20.86
CA VAL A 171 23.41 -16.08 -20.14
C VAL A 171 22.22 -15.98 -21.08
N ARG A 172 21.45 -17.05 -21.20
CA ARG A 172 20.16 -17.04 -21.90
C ARG A 172 19.05 -16.99 -20.89
N VAL A 173 18.12 -16.06 -21.05
CA VAL A 173 16.95 -15.87 -20.19
C VAL A 173 15.68 -16.04 -21.02
N HIS A 174 14.72 -16.80 -20.51
CA HIS A 174 13.40 -16.97 -21.11
C HIS A 174 12.36 -16.24 -20.28
N GLN A 175 11.48 -15.48 -20.93
CA GLN A 175 10.36 -14.83 -20.25
C GLN A 175 9.39 -15.89 -19.70
N TRP A 176 8.97 -16.84 -20.54
CA TRP A 176 8.06 -17.90 -20.15
C TRP A 176 8.81 -19.21 -19.92
N SER A 177 8.49 -19.88 -18.81
CA SER A 177 8.98 -21.22 -18.51
C SER A 177 7.96 -21.96 -17.64
N ALA A 178 8.22 -23.23 -17.31
CA ALA A 178 7.48 -23.95 -16.29
C ALA A 178 7.40 -23.14 -14.97
N ALA A 179 8.45 -22.39 -14.60
CA ALA A 179 8.45 -21.55 -13.40
C ALA A 179 7.38 -20.45 -13.44
N SER A 180 6.94 -20.00 -14.61
CA SER A 180 5.90 -18.98 -14.74
C SER A 180 4.55 -19.43 -14.16
N TYR A 181 4.24 -20.73 -14.14
CA TYR A 181 3.01 -21.27 -13.54
C TYR A 181 2.97 -21.16 -12.01
N VAL A 182 4.11 -20.87 -11.37
CA VAL A 182 4.25 -20.73 -9.91
C VAL A 182 4.72 -19.33 -9.52
N GLU A 183 4.60 -18.37 -10.45
CA GLU A 183 5.01 -16.97 -10.32
C GLU A 183 3.92 -16.03 -10.88
N ASP A 184 2.67 -16.34 -10.56
CA ASP A 184 1.47 -15.62 -11.02
C ASP A 184 1.03 -14.51 -10.05
N GLN A 185 2.00 -13.74 -9.56
CA GLN A 185 1.72 -12.60 -8.68
C GLN A 185 0.93 -11.52 -9.41
N ASP A 186 0.01 -10.84 -8.69
CA ASP A 186 -0.64 -9.61 -9.13
C ASP A 186 0.38 -8.46 -9.28
N GLN A 187 1.03 -8.39 -10.45
CA GLN A 187 2.07 -7.42 -10.78
C GLN A 187 2.38 -7.44 -12.29
N TRP A 188 3.28 -6.57 -12.72
CA TRP A 188 3.84 -6.63 -14.07
C TRP A 188 4.72 -7.87 -14.30
N TRP A 189 4.55 -8.54 -15.44
CA TRP A 189 5.51 -9.49 -16.00
C TRP A 189 6.68 -8.72 -16.61
N LEU A 190 7.88 -8.85 -16.03
CA LEU A 190 9.07 -8.06 -16.40
C LEU A 190 10.29 -8.99 -16.45
N PRO A 191 10.58 -9.61 -17.59
CA PRO A 191 11.70 -10.53 -17.71
C PRO A 191 13.05 -9.81 -17.75
N GLY A 192 14.11 -10.49 -17.29
CA GLY A 192 15.48 -9.95 -17.32
C GLY A 192 16.35 -10.41 -16.16
N ILE A 193 17.64 -10.08 -16.22
CA ILE A 193 18.58 -10.20 -15.10
C ILE A 193 18.41 -8.93 -14.26
N PHE A 194 17.47 -8.94 -13.31
CA PHE A 194 16.99 -7.73 -12.64
C PHE A 194 17.62 -7.47 -11.25
N ARG A 195 18.50 -8.37 -10.79
CA ARG A 195 19.34 -8.17 -9.59
C ARG A 195 20.81 -8.46 -9.89
N ASP A 196 21.64 -8.27 -8.87
CA ASP A 196 23.09 -8.35 -8.95
C ASP A 196 23.61 -9.68 -9.54
N VAL A 197 24.69 -9.56 -10.32
CA VAL A 197 25.53 -10.68 -10.73
C VAL A 197 26.91 -10.50 -10.11
N THR A 198 27.37 -11.45 -9.32
CA THR A 198 28.62 -11.31 -8.54
C THR A 198 29.51 -12.53 -8.67
N LEU A 199 30.80 -12.32 -8.90
CA LEU A 199 31.83 -13.35 -8.87
C LEU A 199 32.57 -13.31 -7.53
N THR A 200 32.73 -14.45 -6.86
CA THR A 200 33.39 -14.54 -5.54
C THR A 200 34.45 -15.64 -5.52
N ALA A 201 35.66 -15.34 -5.08
CA ALA A 201 36.70 -16.32 -4.78
C ALA A 201 36.55 -16.83 -3.35
N ARG A 202 36.21 -18.12 -3.21
CA ARG A 202 36.06 -18.79 -1.92
C ARG A 202 37.43 -19.28 -1.44
N PRO A 203 37.94 -18.78 -0.30
CA PRO A 203 39.27 -19.16 0.16
C PRO A 203 39.28 -20.57 0.74
N ALA A 204 40.42 -21.27 0.63
CA ALA A 204 40.62 -22.54 1.31
C ALA A 204 40.57 -22.34 2.83
N GLY A 205 39.72 -23.11 3.53
CA GLY A 205 39.48 -22.92 4.97
C GLY A 205 38.59 -21.71 5.29
N GLY A 206 37.79 -21.25 4.33
CA GLY A 206 36.73 -20.26 4.53
C GLY A 206 35.48 -20.81 5.23
N LEU A 207 34.47 -19.95 5.36
CA LEU A 207 33.18 -20.18 5.99
C LEU A 207 32.10 -20.31 4.92
N GLU A 208 31.60 -21.51 4.64
CA GLU A 208 30.56 -21.73 3.61
C GLU A 208 29.26 -21.02 3.96
N ASP A 209 28.80 -21.16 5.20
CA ASP A 209 27.60 -20.51 5.73
C ASP A 209 27.70 -20.31 7.25
N VAL A 210 26.95 -19.32 7.75
CA VAL A 210 26.85 -19.00 9.17
C VAL A 210 25.38 -18.73 9.50
N TRP A 211 24.87 -19.39 10.53
CA TRP A 211 23.60 -19.01 11.14
C TRP A 211 23.80 -18.65 12.61
N LEU A 212 23.54 -17.39 12.96
CA LEU A 212 23.49 -16.91 14.33
C LEU A 212 22.04 -16.85 14.80
N ARG A 213 21.54 -17.93 15.39
CA ARG A 213 20.23 -17.90 16.06
C ARG A 213 20.38 -17.16 17.38
N THR A 214 19.50 -16.20 17.61
CA THR A 214 19.49 -15.41 18.84
C THR A 214 18.16 -15.54 19.56
N GLY A 215 18.23 -15.56 20.88
CA GLY A 215 17.06 -15.53 21.75
C GLY A 215 17.19 -14.46 22.82
N PHE A 216 16.06 -14.05 23.40
CA PHE A 216 16.01 -13.09 24.48
C PHE A 216 15.00 -13.51 25.55
N THR A 217 15.40 -13.49 26.80
CA THR A 217 14.50 -13.71 27.95
C THR A 217 15.04 -12.95 29.16
N ASP A 218 14.20 -12.10 29.77
CA ASP A 218 14.49 -11.43 31.06
C ASP A 218 15.86 -10.72 31.16
N GLY A 219 16.30 -10.04 30.09
CA GLY A 219 17.58 -9.33 30.05
C GLY A 219 18.78 -10.19 29.67
N HIS A 220 18.56 -11.48 29.41
CA HIS A 220 19.57 -12.42 28.95
C HIS A 220 19.38 -12.72 27.46
N GLY A 221 20.47 -12.57 26.70
CA GLY A 221 20.55 -13.03 25.33
C GLY A 221 21.08 -14.47 25.26
N ARG A 222 20.61 -15.25 24.29
CA ARG A 222 21.18 -16.56 23.94
C ARG A 222 21.69 -16.51 22.52
N VAL A 223 22.87 -17.09 22.28
CA VAL A 223 23.40 -17.33 20.93
C VAL A 223 23.52 -18.83 20.70
N ASP A 224 22.93 -19.30 19.61
CA ASP A 224 23.05 -20.67 19.11
C ASP A 224 23.58 -20.59 17.67
N ALA A 225 24.87 -20.88 17.50
CA ALA A 225 25.57 -20.69 16.25
C ALA A 225 25.68 -22.01 15.48
N GLU A 226 25.31 -22.00 14.20
CA GLU A 226 25.58 -23.08 13.25
C GLU A 226 26.62 -22.59 12.25
N ILE A 227 27.77 -23.27 12.19
CA ILE A 227 28.89 -22.91 11.31
C ILE A 227 29.12 -24.01 10.29
N THR A 228 28.89 -23.70 9.01
CA THR A 228 29.17 -24.60 7.90
C THR A 228 30.56 -24.28 7.36
N ALA A 229 31.55 -25.10 7.71
CA ALA A 229 32.93 -24.96 7.23
C ALA A 229 33.65 -26.32 7.28
N GLU A 230 34.68 -26.47 6.44
CA GLU A 230 35.55 -27.66 6.50
C GLU A 230 36.28 -27.74 7.85
N PRO A 231 36.61 -28.93 8.39
CA PRO A 231 37.35 -29.06 9.64
C PRO A 231 38.70 -28.33 9.65
N THR A 232 39.31 -28.13 8.47
CA THR A 232 40.57 -27.38 8.29
C THR A 232 40.42 -25.87 8.43
N ALA A 233 39.20 -25.33 8.38
CA ALA A 233 38.92 -23.91 8.63
C ALA A 233 39.10 -23.52 10.10
N TYR A 234 39.07 -24.49 11.01
CA TYR A 234 39.19 -24.27 12.44
C TYR A 234 40.65 -23.99 12.85
N PRO A 235 40.90 -23.11 13.84
CA PRO A 235 39.92 -22.54 14.77
C PRO A 235 39.04 -21.42 14.18
N VAL A 236 37.75 -21.44 14.52
CA VAL A 236 36.77 -20.40 14.19
C VAL A 236 36.56 -19.52 15.42
N THR A 237 36.56 -18.19 15.25
CA THR A 237 36.34 -17.23 16.34
C THR A 237 35.10 -16.37 16.08
N LEU A 238 34.14 -16.39 17.01
CA LEU A 238 33.01 -15.46 17.07
C LEU A 238 33.32 -14.33 18.06
N ARG A 239 33.09 -13.08 17.65
CA ARG A 239 33.23 -11.90 18.51
C ARG A 239 31.99 -11.03 18.47
N ILE A 240 31.56 -10.57 19.65
CA ILE A 240 30.57 -9.50 19.83
C ILE A 240 31.25 -8.43 20.71
N PRO A 241 32.00 -7.50 20.11
CA PRO A 241 32.90 -6.61 20.85
C PRO A 241 32.19 -5.78 21.93
N GLU A 242 31.00 -5.27 21.63
CA GLU A 242 30.23 -4.44 22.55
C GLU A 242 29.77 -5.19 23.81
N LEU A 243 29.49 -6.49 23.68
CA LEU A 243 29.11 -7.36 24.81
C LEU A 243 30.34 -8.05 25.44
N GLY A 244 31.56 -7.73 24.99
CA GLY A 244 32.79 -8.35 25.49
C GLY A 244 32.89 -9.85 25.22
N ILE A 245 32.20 -10.35 24.19
CA ILE A 245 32.19 -11.77 23.86
C ILE A 245 33.27 -12.08 22.84
N GLU A 246 34.09 -13.07 23.18
CA GLU A 246 34.99 -13.77 22.27
C GLU A 246 34.91 -15.27 22.56
N ARG A 247 34.60 -16.05 21.53
CA ARG A 247 34.48 -17.51 21.58
C ARG A 247 35.29 -18.10 20.43
N THR A 248 36.29 -18.90 20.76
CA THR A 248 37.08 -19.63 19.77
C THR A 248 36.82 -21.11 19.92
N TRP A 249 36.41 -21.74 18.82
CA TRP A 249 36.21 -23.18 18.72
C TRP A 249 37.33 -23.78 17.91
N SER A 250 37.95 -24.84 18.41
CA SER A 250 39.07 -25.53 17.74
C SER A 250 38.60 -26.64 16.81
N ALA A 251 37.33 -27.05 16.92
CA ALA A 251 36.71 -28.06 16.07
C ALA A 251 35.18 -27.86 16.01
N PRO A 252 34.50 -28.39 14.97
CA PRO A 252 33.04 -28.26 14.82
C PRO A 252 32.23 -28.72 16.04
N ALA A 253 32.67 -29.80 16.71
CA ALA A 253 31.96 -30.36 17.87
C ALA A 253 32.00 -29.46 19.13
N GLU A 254 32.82 -28.40 19.15
CA GLU A 254 32.90 -27.46 20.27
C GLU A 254 31.88 -26.32 20.14
N VAL A 255 31.29 -26.12 18.95
CA VAL A 255 30.28 -25.09 18.72
C VAL A 255 29.03 -25.48 19.50
N THR A 256 28.74 -24.73 20.57
CA THR A 256 27.64 -24.99 21.49
C THR A 256 26.97 -23.67 21.88
N PRO A 257 25.66 -23.68 22.20
CA PRO A 257 24.95 -22.48 22.60
C PRO A 257 25.53 -21.88 23.88
N PHE A 258 25.45 -20.56 24.01
CA PHE A 258 25.85 -19.85 25.23
C PHE A 258 24.97 -18.64 25.51
N ASP A 259 24.87 -18.28 26.79
CA ASP A 259 24.09 -17.14 27.27
C ASP A 259 24.98 -15.92 27.50
N ILE A 260 24.38 -14.73 27.34
CA ILE A 260 24.98 -13.42 27.54
C ILE A 260 24.07 -12.63 28.48
N ALA A 261 24.63 -12.07 29.55
CA ALA A 261 23.89 -11.19 30.47
C ALA A 261 23.82 -9.76 29.93
N ASP A 262 22.86 -8.98 30.44
CA ASP A 262 22.72 -7.54 30.19
C ASP A 262 22.61 -7.16 28.71
N VAL A 263 21.75 -7.87 27.98
CA VAL A 263 21.46 -7.63 26.56
C VAL A 263 20.21 -6.78 26.41
N ASP A 264 20.30 -5.69 25.64
CA ASP A 264 19.12 -4.97 25.17
C ASP A 264 18.44 -5.74 24.01
N PRO A 265 17.11 -5.99 24.07
CA PRO A 265 16.40 -6.74 23.05
C PRO A 265 16.16 -5.92 21.78
N TRP A 266 16.08 -6.62 20.65
CA TRP A 266 15.62 -6.05 19.39
C TRP A 266 14.08 -6.05 19.31
N SER A 267 13.50 -4.94 18.85
CA SER A 267 12.10 -4.83 18.43
C SER A 267 11.95 -3.79 17.31
N ALA A 268 10.81 -3.75 16.62
CA ALA A 268 10.54 -2.71 15.61
C ALA A 268 10.52 -1.27 16.17
N GLU A 269 10.37 -1.10 17.49
CA GLU A 269 10.37 0.19 18.17
C GLU A 269 11.76 0.57 18.70
N ARG A 270 12.55 -0.43 19.08
CA ARG A 270 13.94 -0.30 19.52
C ARG A 270 14.80 -1.33 18.76
N PRO A 271 15.21 -1.02 17.52
CA PRO A 271 15.91 -1.96 16.64
C PRO A 271 17.39 -2.11 17.04
N ARG A 272 17.62 -2.65 18.25
CA ARG A 272 18.96 -2.78 18.81
C ARG A 272 19.73 -3.91 18.12
N LEU A 273 20.80 -3.54 17.43
CA LEU A 273 21.73 -4.46 16.77
C LEU A 273 23.11 -4.42 17.42
N TYR A 274 23.79 -5.57 17.47
CA TYR A 274 25.17 -5.73 17.90
C TYR A 274 26.01 -6.25 16.74
N ASP A 275 27.15 -5.63 16.46
CA ASP A 275 28.07 -6.12 15.43
C ASP A 275 28.70 -7.45 15.87
N VAL A 276 28.66 -8.44 14.97
CA VAL A 276 29.23 -9.77 15.18
C VAL A 276 30.20 -10.08 14.05
N THR A 277 31.38 -10.60 14.39
CA THR A 277 32.30 -11.17 13.40
C THR A 277 32.49 -12.66 13.66
N VAL A 278 32.42 -13.47 12.62
CA VAL A 278 32.81 -14.89 12.65
C VAL A 278 33.98 -15.05 11.70
N SER A 279 35.14 -15.45 12.21
CA SER A 279 36.40 -15.46 11.45
C SER A 279 37.13 -16.80 11.54
N THR A 280 37.65 -17.26 10.41
CA THR A 280 38.71 -18.28 10.34
C THR A 280 40.06 -17.57 10.13
N ALA A 281 41.12 -18.34 9.84
CA ALA A 281 42.38 -17.74 9.37
C ALA A 281 42.28 -17.15 7.94
N ALA A 282 41.25 -17.51 7.18
CA ALA A 282 41.14 -17.24 5.74
C ALA A 282 39.96 -16.34 5.33
N GLU A 283 38.90 -16.27 6.15
CA GLU A 283 37.68 -15.50 5.85
C GLU A 283 37.08 -14.93 7.14
N THR A 284 36.54 -13.71 7.06
CA THR A 284 35.74 -13.07 8.09
C THR A 284 34.36 -12.71 7.54
N VAL A 285 33.33 -13.22 8.20
CA VAL A 285 31.93 -12.84 7.98
C VAL A 285 31.50 -11.82 9.03
N THR A 286 30.88 -10.73 8.59
CA THR A 286 30.30 -9.69 9.45
C THR A 286 28.77 -9.77 9.44
N LEU A 287 28.16 -9.76 10.61
CA LEU A 287 26.73 -9.89 10.85
C LEU A 287 26.29 -8.85 11.87
N ARG A 288 24.98 -8.61 11.96
CA ARG A 288 24.37 -7.78 13.00
C ARG A 288 23.34 -8.61 13.76
N ALA A 289 23.60 -8.88 15.03
CA ALA A 289 22.71 -9.66 15.88
C ALA A 289 21.67 -8.77 16.56
N GLY A 290 20.39 -9.07 16.38
CA GLY A 290 19.28 -8.49 17.15
C GLY A 290 18.65 -9.55 18.05
N PHE A 291 18.86 -9.45 19.36
CA PHE A 291 18.38 -10.48 20.29
C PHE A 291 16.87 -10.38 20.51
N ARG A 292 16.14 -11.39 20.04
CA ARG A 292 14.68 -11.46 20.19
C ARG A 292 14.19 -12.90 20.14
N THR A 293 13.11 -13.20 20.86
CA THR A 293 12.44 -14.50 20.80
C THR A 293 11.00 -14.32 20.33
N VAL A 294 10.64 -15.05 19.27
CA VAL A 294 9.26 -15.20 18.79
C VAL A 294 8.66 -16.45 19.46
N GLU A 295 7.41 -16.34 19.89
CA GLU A 295 6.66 -17.49 20.43
C GLU A 295 5.16 -17.33 20.15
N ILE A 296 4.48 -18.46 19.94
CA ILE A 296 3.02 -18.52 19.96
C ILE A 296 2.58 -19.21 21.25
N ARG A 297 1.81 -18.51 22.09
CA ARG A 297 1.20 -19.08 23.30
C ARG A 297 -0.31 -19.06 23.17
N GLY A 298 -0.88 -20.20 22.77
CA GLY A 298 -2.29 -20.29 22.41
C GLY A 298 -2.56 -19.45 21.18
N ASP A 299 -3.44 -18.46 21.32
CA ASP A 299 -3.82 -17.57 20.23
C ASP A 299 -3.09 -16.22 20.22
N GLN A 300 -1.98 -16.13 20.96
CA GLN A 300 -1.18 -14.92 21.07
C GLN A 300 0.16 -15.12 20.36
N PHE A 301 0.41 -14.31 19.33
CA PHE A 301 1.74 -14.08 18.75
C PHE A 301 2.53 -13.10 19.61
N LEU A 302 3.64 -13.56 20.18
CA LEU A 302 4.46 -12.78 21.11
C LEU A 302 5.88 -12.63 20.58
N VAL A 303 6.45 -11.46 20.83
CA VAL A 303 7.89 -11.22 20.71
C VAL A 303 8.38 -10.69 22.04
N ASN A 304 9.46 -11.27 22.57
CA ASN A 304 10.03 -10.93 23.87
C ASN A 304 8.98 -10.99 25.00
N GLY A 305 8.10 -11.98 24.93
CA GLY A 305 7.04 -12.22 25.92
C GLY A 305 5.81 -11.30 25.84
N ARG A 306 5.73 -10.40 24.85
CA ARG A 306 4.62 -9.44 24.70
C ARG A 306 3.94 -9.53 23.34
N ARG A 307 2.61 -9.38 23.32
CA ARG A 307 1.74 -9.41 22.13
C ARG A 307 2.17 -8.36 21.13
N VAL A 308 2.44 -8.78 19.89
CA VAL A 308 2.67 -7.86 18.76
C VAL A 308 1.34 -7.50 18.12
N VAL A 309 1.17 -6.22 17.77
CA VAL A 309 0.13 -5.76 16.84
C VAL A 309 0.84 -5.27 15.59
N PHE A 310 0.53 -5.89 14.46
CA PHE A 310 1.06 -5.54 13.15
C PHE A 310 0.22 -4.40 12.57
N HIS A 311 0.88 -3.26 12.39
CA HIS A 311 0.40 -2.13 11.61
C HIS A 311 1.24 -2.12 10.34
N GLY A 312 0.94 -3.09 9.47
CA GLY A 312 1.78 -3.46 8.35
C GLY A 312 1.27 -2.99 7.00
N VAL A 313 2.12 -3.17 5.99
CA VAL A 313 1.79 -2.99 4.56
C VAL A 313 2.38 -4.14 3.76
N ASN A 314 1.68 -4.55 2.71
CA ASN A 314 2.24 -5.36 1.62
C ASN A 314 3.15 -4.47 0.78
N ARG A 315 4.31 -4.98 0.38
CA ARG A 315 5.34 -4.20 -0.33
C ARG A 315 6.01 -5.03 -1.41
N HIS A 316 5.72 -4.69 -2.66
CA HIS A 316 6.48 -5.13 -3.83
C HIS A 316 7.76 -4.29 -4.00
N GLU A 317 8.74 -4.81 -4.75
CA GLU A 317 9.83 -3.97 -5.28
C GLU A 317 9.35 -3.34 -6.58
N THR A 318 9.18 -2.03 -6.58
CA THR A 318 8.62 -1.34 -7.75
C THR A 318 9.22 0.06 -7.91
N HIS A 319 9.39 0.46 -9.17
CA HIS A 319 9.86 1.78 -9.54
C HIS A 319 9.38 2.11 -10.96
N PRO A 320 8.79 3.29 -11.21
CA PRO A 320 8.14 3.60 -12.50
C PRO A 320 9.03 3.52 -13.74
N LEU A 321 10.34 3.66 -13.55
CA LEU A 321 11.35 3.60 -14.63
C LEU A 321 12.20 2.33 -14.61
N ARG A 322 12.18 1.56 -13.50
CA ARG A 322 13.15 0.47 -13.28
C ARG A 322 12.49 -0.87 -12.98
N GLY A 323 11.17 -0.93 -12.84
CA GLY A 323 10.47 -2.15 -12.43
C GLY A 323 10.95 -2.60 -11.05
N ARG A 324 11.39 -3.85 -10.94
CA ARG A 324 11.84 -4.48 -9.69
C ARG A 324 13.34 -4.28 -9.38
N VAL A 325 14.08 -3.52 -10.18
CA VAL A 325 15.52 -3.31 -9.91
C VAL A 325 15.71 -2.50 -8.62
N PHE A 326 16.44 -3.09 -7.68
CA PHE A 326 16.69 -2.51 -6.36
C PHE A 326 17.58 -1.25 -6.42
N ASP A 327 17.21 -0.24 -5.66
CA ASP A 327 18.04 0.93 -5.36
C ASP A 327 18.01 1.17 -3.85
N GLU A 328 19.17 1.09 -3.18
CA GLU A 328 19.25 1.18 -1.72
C GLU A 328 18.79 2.55 -1.21
N ALA A 329 19.07 3.63 -1.95
CA ALA A 329 18.68 4.97 -1.54
C ALA A 329 17.16 5.14 -1.56
N HIS A 330 16.51 4.73 -2.65
CA HIS A 330 15.05 4.69 -2.75
C HIS A 330 14.47 3.79 -1.65
N ALA A 331 14.94 2.55 -1.50
CA ALA A 331 14.43 1.61 -0.49
C ALA A 331 14.58 2.12 0.95
N ARG A 332 15.69 2.78 1.29
CA ARG A 332 15.88 3.38 2.62
C ARG A 332 14.89 4.52 2.87
N GLU A 333 14.67 5.39 1.90
CA GLU A 333 13.69 6.48 2.02
C GLU A 333 12.25 5.96 2.04
N ASP A 334 11.99 4.89 1.30
CA ASP A 334 10.72 4.16 1.27
C ASP A 334 10.36 3.61 2.66
N LEU A 335 11.29 2.87 3.28
CA LEU A 335 11.14 2.39 4.67
C LEU A 335 11.10 3.55 5.68
N ALA A 336 11.88 4.62 5.50
CA ALA A 336 11.79 5.78 6.38
C ALA A 336 10.41 6.44 6.31
N ARG A 337 9.78 6.47 5.11
CA ARG A 337 8.41 6.97 4.92
C ARG A 337 7.40 6.10 5.64
N MET A 338 7.50 4.78 5.53
CA MET A 338 6.69 3.85 6.31
C MET A 338 6.74 4.19 7.81
N LYS A 339 7.93 4.38 8.41
CA LYS A 339 8.06 4.79 9.82
C LYS A 339 7.41 6.14 10.11
N ARG A 340 7.53 7.13 9.21
CA ARG A 340 6.88 8.45 9.35
C ARG A 340 5.35 8.38 9.36
N PHE A 341 4.78 7.31 8.81
CA PHE A 341 3.36 7.01 8.79
C PHE A 341 2.94 5.90 9.75
N ASN A 342 3.73 5.66 10.80
CA ASN A 342 3.45 4.72 11.90
C ASN A 342 3.40 3.24 11.49
N VAL A 343 3.83 2.88 10.27
CA VAL A 343 4.00 1.48 9.87
C VAL A 343 5.08 0.82 10.72
N ASN A 344 4.79 -0.38 11.22
CA ASN A 344 5.74 -1.16 12.03
C ASN A 344 6.07 -2.55 11.44
N ALA A 345 5.41 -2.94 10.35
CA ALA A 345 5.58 -4.25 9.75
C ALA A 345 5.51 -4.23 8.22
N ILE A 346 6.16 -5.20 7.58
CA ILE A 346 6.20 -5.37 6.13
C ILE A 346 5.92 -6.85 5.82
N ARG A 347 5.01 -7.10 4.89
CA ARG A 347 4.93 -8.39 4.18
C ARG A 347 5.57 -8.22 2.81
N THR A 348 6.49 -9.10 2.46
CA THR A 348 7.21 -9.03 1.17
C THR A 348 6.40 -9.72 0.09
N SER A 349 5.25 -9.13 -0.26
CA SER A 349 4.31 -9.67 -1.24
C SER A 349 4.94 -9.75 -2.64
N HIS A 350 4.97 -10.90 -3.33
CA HIS A 350 4.83 -12.27 -2.80
C HIS A 350 6.07 -13.10 -3.11
N TYR A 351 7.21 -12.57 -2.68
CA TYR A 351 8.52 -13.16 -2.89
C TYR A 351 9.59 -12.49 -2.02
N PRO A 352 10.77 -13.11 -1.86
CA PRO A 352 11.83 -12.49 -1.10
C PRO A 352 12.31 -11.20 -1.82
N PRO A 353 12.48 -10.08 -1.09
CA PRO A 353 12.97 -8.83 -1.66
C PRO A 353 14.45 -8.96 -2.01
N HIS A 354 15.06 -7.92 -2.55
CA HIS A 354 16.51 -7.84 -2.63
C HIS A 354 17.12 -8.05 -1.22
N PRO A 355 18.17 -8.87 -1.05
CA PRO A 355 18.65 -9.26 0.29
C PRO A 355 19.05 -8.04 1.15
N ARG A 356 19.55 -6.98 0.52
CA ARG A 356 19.89 -5.71 1.21
C ARG A 356 18.69 -5.01 1.87
N LEU A 357 17.45 -5.27 1.46
CA LEU A 357 16.26 -4.69 2.10
C LEU A 357 16.14 -5.14 3.57
N LEU A 358 16.51 -6.39 3.87
CA LEU A 358 16.38 -6.95 5.22
C LEU A 358 17.38 -6.32 6.20
N ASP A 359 18.56 -5.96 5.71
CA ASP A 359 19.50 -5.14 6.47
C ASP A 359 18.89 -3.78 6.88
N LEU A 360 18.10 -3.16 6.01
CA LEU A 360 17.41 -1.91 6.30
C LEU A 360 16.25 -2.13 7.28
N ALA A 361 15.51 -3.24 7.14
CA ALA A 361 14.42 -3.60 8.04
C ALA A 361 14.92 -3.87 9.48
N ASP A 362 16.06 -4.54 9.61
CA ASP A 362 16.74 -4.76 10.89
C ASP A 362 17.15 -3.45 11.56
N GLU A 363 17.68 -2.50 10.77
CA GLU A 363 18.21 -1.21 11.24
C GLU A 363 17.11 -0.21 11.61
N LEU A 364 16.11 -0.06 10.74
CA LEU A 364 15.02 0.91 10.92
C LEU A 364 13.89 0.37 11.81
N GLY A 365 13.86 -0.95 12.03
CA GLY A 365 12.92 -1.63 12.89
C GLY A 365 11.58 -1.88 12.22
N PHE A 366 11.45 -3.05 11.59
CA PHE A 366 10.20 -3.57 11.06
C PHE A 366 10.01 -5.04 11.41
N TRP A 367 8.80 -5.43 11.77
CA TRP A 367 8.43 -6.85 11.78
C TRP A 367 8.23 -7.31 10.33
N VAL A 368 8.94 -8.33 9.91
CA VAL A 368 8.87 -8.83 8.53
C VAL A 368 8.20 -10.19 8.49
N VAL A 369 7.16 -10.29 7.67
CA VAL A 369 6.66 -11.56 7.11
C VAL A 369 7.40 -11.77 5.80
N LEU A 370 8.38 -12.67 5.81
CA LEU A 370 9.20 -12.95 4.62
C LEU A 370 8.54 -14.07 3.84
N GLU A 371 8.11 -13.76 2.63
CA GLU A 371 7.31 -14.66 1.80
C GLU A 371 8.15 -15.32 0.70
N CYS A 372 7.97 -16.63 0.55
CA CYS A 372 8.56 -17.42 -0.51
C CYS A 372 8.00 -17.01 -1.87
N ASP A 373 8.83 -17.12 -2.90
CA ASP A 373 8.46 -16.85 -4.28
C ASP A 373 7.56 -17.98 -4.82
N LEU A 374 6.25 -17.88 -4.59
CA LEU A 374 5.27 -18.88 -5.00
C LEU A 374 3.86 -18.29 -5.09
N GLU A 375 3.26 -18.35 -6.28
CA GLU A 375 1.84 -18.02 -6.52
C GLU A 375 1.28 -18.78 -7.73
N THR A 376 0.09 -19.38 -7.60
CA THR A 376 -0.57 -20.17 -8.66
C THR A 376 -2.02 -19.73 -8.89
N HIS A 377 -2.32 -18.45 -8.69
CA HIS A 377 -3.68 -17.94 -8.57
C HIS A 377 -4.55 -18.24 -9.80
N GLY A 378 -4.02 -18.13 -11.02
CA GLY A 378 -4.74 -18.42 -12.26
C GLY A 378 -5.27 -19.85 -12.37
N PHE A 379 -4.79 -20.80 -11.56
CA PHE A 379 -5.40 -22.14 -11.47
C PHE A 379 -6.79 -22.13 -10.80
N GLY A 380 -7.14 -21.08 -10.05
CA GLY A 380 -8.48 -20.86 -9.51
C GLY A 380 -9.55 -20.78 -10.61
N GLU A 381 -9.22 -20.19 -11.77
CA GLU A 381 -10.09 -20.10 -12.95
C GLU A 381 -10.43 -21.47 -13.58
N VAL A 382 -9.66 -22.50 -13.25
CA VAL A 382 -9.87 -23.89 -13.69
C VAL A 382 -10.13 -24.82 -12.50
N ASP A 383 -10.77 -24.31 -11.45
CA ASP A 383 -11.14 -25.05 -10.24
C ASP A 383 -9.96 -25.79 -9.58
N TRP A 384 -8.76 -25.20 -9.65
CA TRP A 384 -7.49 -25.75 -9.17
C TRP A 384 -7.06 -27.08 -9.83
N VAL A 385 -7.67 -27.45 -10.95
CA VAL A 385 -7.31 -28.68 -11.68
C VAL A 385 -5.90 -28.53 -12.25
N GLY A 386 -5.00 -29.46 -11.88
CA GLY A 386 -3.61 -29.44 -12.31
C GLY A 386 -2.73 -28.42 -11.59
N ASN A 387 -3.21 -27.84 -10.48
CA ASN A 387 -2.45 -26.89 -9.68
C ASN A 387 -1.11 -27.51 -9.19
N PRO A 388 0.05 -26.86 -9.45
CA PRO A 388 1.36 -27.30 -8.97
C PRO A 388 1.45 -27.55 -7.45
N SER A 389 0.60 -26.91 -6.63
CA SER A 389 0.59 -27.10 -5.17
C SER A 389 0.26 -28.51 -4.70
N ASP A 390 -0.40 -29.32 -5.52
CA ASP A 390 -0.72 -30.72 -5.21
C ASP A 390 -0.26 -31.73 -6.28
N ASP A 391 0.53 -31.30 -7.26
CA ASP A 391 1.14 -32.19 -8.25
C ASP A 391 2.55 -32.62 -7.80
N PRO A 392 2.80 -33.92 -7.55
CA PRO A 392 4.11 -34.42 -7.13
C PRO A 392 5.27 -34.09 -8.07
N THR A 393 4.99 -33.82 -9.35
CA THR A 393 5.99 -33.45 -10.37
C THR A 393 6.66 -32.11 -10.08
N TRP A 394 6.01 -31.24 -9.29
CA TRP A 394 6.50 -29.92 -8.88
C TRP A 394 7.12 -29.90 -7.48
N ARG A 395 7.08 -31.03 -6.76
CA ARG A 395 7.50 -31.09 -5.36
C ARG A 395 8.92 -30.60 -5.12
N GLU A 396 9.85 -30.97 -6.00
CA GLU A 396 11.25 -30.54 -5.89
C GLU A 396 11.38 -29.03 -6.09
N ALA A 397 10.62 -28.43 -7.02
CA ALA A 397 10.61 -26.99 -7.21
C ALA A 397 10.05 -26.23 -6.00
N TYR A 398 9.00 -26.75 -5.35
CA TYR A 398 8.43 -26.15 -4.14
C TYR A 398 9.42 -26.19 -2.96
N LEU A 399 10.09 -27.34 -2.76
CA LEU A 399 11.08 -27.50 -1.70
C LEU A 399 12.34 -26.65 -1.93
N ASP A 400 12.82 -26.54 -3.17
CA ASP A 400 13.95 -25.67 -3.51
C ASP A 400 13.61 -24.19 -3.29
N ARG A 401 12.41 -23.76 -3.67
CA ARG A 401 11.96 -22.37 -3.46
C ARG A 401 11.94 -21.97 -1.98
N ILE A 402 11.36 -22.81 -1.11
CA ILE A 402 11.31 -22.51 0.33
C ILE A 402 12.69 -22.63 0.98
N GLU A 403 13.52 -23.59 0.54
CA GLU A 403 14.88 -23.75 1.03
C GLU A 403 15.71 -22.49 0.73
N ARG A 404 15.72 -22.04 -0.53
CA ARG A 404 16.42 -20.82 -0.93
C ARG A 404 15.92 -19.58 -0.21
N THR A 405 14.61 -19.49 0.02
CA THR A 405 13.98 -18.40 0.76
C THR A 405 14.50 -18.33 2.20
N VAL A 406 14.41 -19.44 2.95
CA VAL A 406 14.79 -19.48 4.36
C VAL A 406 16.30 -19.39 4.51
N GLU A 407 17.07 -20.15 3.73
CA GLU A 407 18.53 -20.20 3.88
C GLU A 407 19.17 -18.83 3.63
N ARG A 408 18.67 -18.05 2.66
CA ARG A 408 19.21 -16.72 2.34
C ARG A 408 19.11 -15.77 3.54
N ASP A 409 17.97 -15.82 4.25
CA ASP A 409 17.53 -14.72 5.12
C ASP A 409 17.44 -15.07 6.62
N LYS A 410 17.70 -16.32 7.01
CA LYS A 410 17.57 -16.84 8.38
C LYS A 410 18.29 -16.07 9.50
N ASN A 411 19.27 -15.22 9.17
CA ASN A 411 20.02 -14.42 10.13
C ASN A 411 19.34 -13.10 10.55
N HIS A 412 18.31 -12.65 9.83
CA HIS A 412 17.71 -11.35 10.10
C HIS A 412 16.75 -11.37 11.31
N PRO A 413 16.96 -10.52 12.35
CA PRO A 413 16.05 -10.42 13.48
C PRO A 413 14.68 -9.84 13.12
N SER A 414 14.59 -9.00 12.08
CA SER A 414 13.34 -8.43 11.57
C SER A 414 12.33 -9.49 11.13
N ILE A 415 12.80 -10.61 10.58
CA ILE A 415 11.94 -11.71 10.15
C ILE A 415 11.41 -12.43 11.38
N VAL A 416 10.09 -12.39 11.52
CA VAL A 416 9.35 -13.01 12.62
C VAL A 416 8.39 -14.10 12.15
N ILE A 417 8.09 -14.16 10.84
CA ILE A 417 7.21 -15.16 10.23
C ILE A 417 7.77 -15.54 8.85
N TRP A 418 7.76 -16.82 8.52
CA TRP A 418 7.97 -17.32 7.14
C TRP A 418 6.63 -17.55 6.47
N SER A 419 6.42 -17.00 5.27
CA SER A 419 5.24 -17.30 4.46
C SER A 419 5.57 -18.24 3.31
N LEU A 420 4.70 -19.23 3.06
CA LEU A 420 4.93 -20.25 2.03
C LEU A 420 4.74 -19.73 0.61
N GLY A 421 4.05 -18.60 0.43
CA GLY A 421 3.61 -18.05 -0.86
C GLY A 421 2.26 -17.35 -0.72
N ASN A 422 1.62 -17.05 -1.84
CA ASN A 422 0.31 -16.41 -1.91
C ASN A 422 -0.62 -17.17 -2.86
N GLU A 423 -1.93 -17.12 -2.59
CA GLU A 423 -3.03 -17.58 -3.47
C GLU A 423 -2.74 -18.82 -4.35
N ALA A 424 -2.08 -19.83 -3.78
CA ALA A 424 -1.63 -21.02 -4.49
C ALA A 424 -2.53 -22.24 -4.24
N GLY A 425 -3.78 -22.01 -3.82
CA GLY A 425 -4.72 -23.05 -3.40
C GLY A 425 -4.24 -23.78 -2.13
N THR A 426 -4.38 -25.12 -2.10
CA THR A 426 -3.81 -25.96 -1.02
C THR A 426 -3.35 -27.29 -1.61
N GLY A 427 -2.38 -27.96 -0.98
CA GLY A 427 -1.87 -29.24 -1.48
C GLY A 427 -0.69 -29.81 -0.71
N SER A 428 -0.29 -31.02 -1.09
CA SER A 428 0.76 -31.79 -0.45
C SER A 428 2.17 -31.23 -0.62
N ASN A 429 2.40 -30.34 -1.60
CA ASN A 429 3.68 -29.65 -1.76
C ASN A 429 3.81 -28.46 -0.81
N LEU A 430 2.74 -27.68 -0.60
CA LEU A 430 2.68 -26.62 0.43
C LEU A 430 2.87 -27.19 1.84
N ALA A 431 2.19 -28.29 2.16
CA ALA A 431 2.38 -28.98 3.44
C ALA A 431 3.83 -29.49 3.61
N ALA A 432 4.50 -29.84 2.52
CA ALA A 432 5.90 -30.25 2.55
C ALA A 432 6.86 -29.09 2.77
N MET A 433 6.58 -27.92 2.16
CA MET A 433 7.34 -26.70 2.43
C MET A 433 7.23 -26.32 3.90
N SER A 434 6.01 -26.31 4.46
CA SER A 434 5.81 -26.05 5.89
C SER A 434 6.60 -27.02 6.77
N ALA A 435 6.50 -28.33 6.51
CA ALA A 435 7.23 -29.35 7.26
C ALA A 435 8.76 -29.17 7.15
N TRP A 436 9.27 -28.73 5.99
CA TRP A 436 10.67 -28.40 5.81
C TRP A 436 11.08 -27.19 6.65
N VAL A 437 10.28 -26.12 6.65
CA VAL A 437 10.52 -24.92 7.48
C VAL A 437 10.55 -25.30 8.96
N HIS A 438 9.55 -26.03 9.47
CA HIS A 438 9.52 -26.46 10.87
C HIS A 438 10.72 -27.34 11.25
N ALA A 439 11.24 -28.14 10.32
CA ALA A 439 12.43 -28.94 10.54
C ALA A 439 13.72 -28.10 10.56
N ARG A 440 13.78 -27.03 9.75
CA ARG A 440 14.97 -26.18 9.61
C ARG A 440 15.02 -25.05 10.65
N ASP A 441 13.93 -24.33 10.82
CA ASP A 441 13.75 -23.17 11.69
C ASP A 441 12.48 -23.31 12.55
N ALA A 442 12.63 -23.86 13.75
CA ALA A 442 11.54 -23.97 14.71
C ALA A 442 11.27 -22.68 15.51
N GLU A 443 12.05 -21.61 15.31
CA GLU A 443 11.92 -20.36 16.07
C GLU A 443 10.91 -19.39 15.45
N ARG A 444 10.60 -19.54 14.16
CA ARG A 444 9.71 -18.64 13.43
C ARG A 444 8.45 -19.38 12.95
N PRO A 445 7.24 -18.89 13.26
CA PRO A 445 5.99 -19.46 12.77
C PRO A 445 5.86 -19.45 11.25
N VAL A 446 5.12 -20.42 10.72
CA VAL A 446 4.75 -20.54 9.31
C VAL A 446 3.38 -19.91 9.06
N HIS A 447 3.33 -19.03 8.06
CA HIS A 447 2.15 -18.37 7.50
C HIS A 447 1.84 -18.92 6.10
N TYR A 448 0.55 -19.07 5.81
CA TYR A 448 0.03 -19.20 4.45
C TYR A 448 -1.49 -19.01 4.51
N GLU A 449 -2.04 -18.10 3.73
CA GLU A 449 -3.46 -17.74 3.78
C GLU A 449 -4.36 -18.85 3.22
N GLY A 450 -3.96 -19.46 2.09
CA GLY A 450 -4.73 -20.49 1.40
C GLY A 450 -4.93 -21.80 2.17
N ASP A 451 -4.24 -22.00 3.31
CA ASP A 451 -4.54 -23.07 4.27
C ASP A 451 -5.72 -22.67 5.17
N TYR A 452 -6.89 -22.45 4.56
CA TYR A 452 -8.09 -22.03 5.27
C TYR A 452 -8.43 -22.90 6.46
N THR A 453 -8.17 -24.21 6.36
CA THR A 453 -8.50 -25.16 7.42
C THR A 453 -7.46 -25.18 8.53
N GLY A 454 -6.22 -24.77 8.27
CA GLY A 454 -5.13 -24.65 9.23
C GLY A 454 -4.44 -25.98 9.52
N GLU A 455 -4.20 -26.80 8.51
CA GLU A 455 -3.55 -28.11 8.62
C GLU A 455 -2.05 -28.06 8.84
N TYR A 456 -1.36 -27.08 8.27
CA TYR A 456 0.11 -27.02 8.26
C TYR A 456 0.66 -25.62 8.56
N THR A 457 -0.17 -24.68 9.00
CA THR A 457 0.21 -23.30 9.37
C THR A 457 0.10 -23.04 10.87
N ASP A 458 0.92 -22.13 11.40
CA ASP A 458 0.95 -21.79 12.83
C ASP A 458 0.07 -20.59 13.20
N VAL A 459 -0.21 -19.72 12.23
CA VAL A 459 -1.11 -18.58 12.35
C VAL A 459 -2.34 -18.80 11.48
N TYR A 460 -3.50 -18.29 11.92
CA TYR A 460 -4.66 -18.21 11.05
C TYR A 460 -4.59 -16.88 10.29
N SER A 461 -4.41 -16.95 8.98
CA SER A 461 -4.40 -15.76 8.12
C SER A 461 -5.64 -15.72 7.24
N ARG A 462 -6.09 -14.49 6.94
CA ARG A 462 -7.10 -14.21 5.92
C ARG A 462 -6.73 -12.96 5.16
N MET A 463 -7.14 -12.91 3.89
CA MET A 463 -7.23 -11.66 3.15
C MET A 463 -8.67 -11.17 3.06
N TYR A 464 -8.85 -9.85 3.18
CA TYR A 464 -10.11 -9.12 2.97
C TYR A 464 -11.32 -9.62 3.77
N ALA A 465 -11.11 -10.34 4.87
CA ALA A 465 -12.19 -10.78 5.74
C ALA A 465 -12.99 -9.57 6.25
N SER A 466 -14.31 -9.62 6.11
CA SER A 466 -15.18 -8.50 6.48
C SER A 466 -15.05 -8.14 7.98
N VAL A 467 -15.44 -6.92 8.34
CA VAL A 467 -15.49 -6.49 9.76
C VAL A 467 -16.30 -7.48 10.62
N PRO A 468 -17.52 -7.93 10.21
CA PRO A 468 -18.25 -8.96 10.95
C PRO A 468 -17.51 -10.29 11.06
N GLU A 469 -16.91 -10.78 9.96
CA GLU A 469 -16.17 -12.04 10.00
C GLU A 469 -14.98 -11.95 10.97
N THR A 470 -14.23 -10.86 10.92
CA THR A 470 -13.10 -10.58 11.81
C THR A 470 -13.52 -10.52 13.28
N GLU A 471 -14.65 -9.88 13.58
CA GLU A 471 -15.25 -9.89 14.92
C GLU A 471 -15.59 -11.32 15.38
N GLN A 472 -16.16 -12.14 14.49
CA GLN A 472 -16.51 -13.54 14.78
C GLN A 472 -15.28 -14.45 14.92
N ILE A 473 -14.16 -14.11 14.29
CA ILE A 473 -12.88 -14.79 14.50
C ILE A 473 -12.33 -14.42 15.88
N GLY A 474 -12.35 -13.13 16.23
CA GLY A 474 -11.86 -12.62 17.52
C GLY A 474 -12.70 -13.05 18.72
N THR A 475 -14.00 -13.27 18.55
CA THR A 475 -14.94 -13.58 19.63
C THR A 475 -14.79 -15.00 20.17
N ASP A 476 -14.42 -15.10 21.44
CA ASP A 476 -14.29 -16.38 22.15
C ASP A 476 -15.59 -17.18 22.15
N GLY A 477 -15.48 -18.47 21.82
CA GLY A 477 -16.61 -19.39 21.78
C GLY A 477 -17.56 -19.19 20.58
N SER A 478 -17.27 -18.25 19.65
CA SER A 478 -18.01 -18.15 18.40
C SER A 478 -17.95 -19.45 17.61
N ARG A 479 -19.10 -19.83 17.05
CA ARG A 479 -19.27 -21.00 16.18
C ARG A 479 -19.66 -20.63 14.76
N SER A 480 -19.54 -19.35 14.44
CA SER A 480 -19.79 -18.86 13.09
C SER A 480 -18.91 -19.65 12.10
N PRO A 481 -19.45 -20.09 10.96
CA PRO A 481 -18.64 -20.71 9.93
C PRO A 481 -17.48 -19.78 9.56
N LEU A 482 -16.30 -20.37 9.34
CA LEU A 482 -15.19 -19.68 8.72
C LEU A 482 -15.09 -20.14 7.27
N LEU A 483 -14.54 -19.29 6.40
CA LEU A 483 -14.35 -19.59 4.99
C LEU A 483 -13.72 -20.98 4.79
N HIS A 484 -14.34 -21.80 3.94
CA HIS A 484 -13.92 -23.16 3.58
C HIS A 484 -13.62 -24.12 4.76
N CYS A 485 -14.22 -23.88 5.93
CA CYS A 485 -14.02 -24.71 7.13
C CYS A 485 -15.26 -25.48 7.56
N THR A 486 -15.07 -26.73 7.98
CA THR A 486 -16.02 -27.41 8.88
C THR A 486 -16.01 -26.75 10.28
N PRO A 487 -17.03 -26.98 11.13
CA PRO A 487 -17.03 -26.44 12.49
C PRO A 487 -15.79 -26.83 13.34
N ALA A 488 -15.25 -28.04 13.14
CA ALA A 488 -14.06 -28.50 13.86
C ALA A 488 -12.78 -27.78 13.38
N GLN A 489 -12.64 -27.60 12.06
CA GLN A 489 -11.53 -26.82 11.49
C GLN A 489 -11.63 -25.34 11.90
N GLY A 490 -12.84 -24.78 11.90
CA GLY A 490 -13.05 -23.40 12.36
C GLY A 490 -12.77 -23.22 13.86
N ALA A 491 -13.03 -24.25 14.68
CA ALA A 491 -12.62 -24.26 16.08
C ALA A 491 -11.10 -24.36 16.23
N ARG A 492 -10.42 -25.15 15.39
CA ARG A 492 -8.94 -25.24 15.34
C ARG A 492 -8.33 -23.88 14.97
N GLN A 493 -8.83 -23.21 13.93
CA GLN A 493 -8.29 -21.90 13.53
C GLN A 493 -8.44 -20.86 14.64
N ARG A 494 -9.57 -20.86 15.36
CA ARG A 494 -9.76 -20.06 16.59
C ARG A 494 -8.95 -20.56 17.80
N THR A 495 -7.88 -21.32 17.61
CA THR A 495 -6.87 -21.54 18.64
C THR A 495 -5.54 -20.85 18.33
N LYS A 496 -5.40 -20.30 17.12
CA LYS A 496 -4.20 -19.65 16.61
C LYS A 496 -4.33 -18.12 16.71
N PRO A 497 -3.19 -17.40 16.70
CA PRO A 497 -3.18 -15.97 16.42
C PRO A 497 -3.79 -15.70 15.05
N PHE A 498 -4.56 -14.62 14.94
CA PHE A 498 -5.17 -14.20 13.69
C PHE A 498 -4.49 -12.98 13.09
N LEU A 499 -4.24 -13.00 11.78
CA LEU A 499 -3.67 -11.92 11.00
C LEU A 499 -4.52 -11.66 9.75
N LEU A 500 -4.66 -10.39 9.38
CA LEU A 500 -5.07 -10.03 8.03
C LEU A 500 -3.80 -9.84 7.19
N CYS A 501 -3.41 -10.81 6.37
CA CYS A 501 -2.24 -10.65 5.50
C CYS A 501 -2.49 -9.61 4.40
N GLU A 502 -3.75 -9.35 4.09
CA GLU A 502 -4.22 -8.27 3.22
C GLU A 502 -5.57 -7.77 3.75
N TYR A 503 -5.73 -6.46 3.85
CA TYR A 503 -7.01 -5.83 4.16
C TYR A 503 -7.02 -4.38 3.69
N ALA A 504 -8.21 -3.78 3.69
CA ALA A 504 -8.41 -2.36 3.41
C ALA A 504 -7.71 -1.96 2.10
N HIS A 505 -8.15 -2.55 1.00
CA HIS A 505 -7.58 -2.36 -0.33
C HIS A 505 -7.55 -0.87 -0.72
N ALA A 506 -6.35 -0.34 -1.01
CA ALA A 506 -6.07 1.09 -1.06
C ALA A 506 -6.24 1.73 -2.45
N MET A 507 -6.77 0.98 -3.42
CA MET A 507 -7.01 1.44 -4.79
C MET A 507 -7.90 2.68 -4.89
N GLY A 508 -7.37 3.69 -5.57
CA GLY A 508 -8.03 4.95 -5.83
C GLY A 508 -8.37 5.72 -4.55
N ASN A 509 -9.55 6.33 -4.53
CA ASN A 509 -10.05 7.03 -3.35
C ASN A 509 -10.64 6.03 -2.34
N GLY A 510 -9.85 5.69 -1.33
CA GLY A 510 -10.14 4.69 -0.32
C GLY A 510 -8.89 4.32 0.47
N PRO A 511 -8.97 3.39 1.42
CA PRO A 511 -10.15 2.64 1.83
C PRO A 511 -10.90 3.34 2.98
N GLY A 512 -12.16 2.93 3.19
CA GLY A 512 -12.86 3.08 4.45
C GLY A 512 -12.50 1.99 5.47
N ALA A 513 -13.16 2.03 6.62
CA ALA A 513 -13.17 0.98 7.66
C ALA A 513 -11.85 0.68 8.41
N PHE A 514 -10.75 1.40 8.16
CA PHE A 514 -9.51 1.24 8.95
C PHE A 514 -9.76 1.27 10.47
N ASP A 515 -10.57 2.23 10.91
CA ASP A 515 -10.89 2.41 12.33
C ASP A 515 -11.77 1.30 12.91
N GLN A 516 -12.63 0.67 12.09
CA GLN A 516 -13.43 -0.48 12.48
C GLN A 516 -12.55 -1.70 12.74
N TYR A 517 -11.59 -1.98 11.84
CA TYR A 517 -10.62 -3.07 12.05
C TYR A 517 -9.73 -2.82 13.28
N GLU A 518 -9.18 -1.60 13.42
CA GLU A 518 -8.33 -1.25 14.58
C GLU A 518 -9.10 -1.35 15.90
N ALA A 519 -10.39 -0.98 15.92
CA ALA A 519 -11.24 -1.15 17.10
C ALA A 519 -11.36 -2.63 17.50
N LEU A 520 -11.50 -3.56 16.54
CA LEU A 520 -11.54 -4.99 16.81
C LEU A 520 -10.19 -5.50 17.36
N VAL A 521 -9.06 -5.03 16.81
CA VAL A 521 -7.71 -5.37 17.31
C VAL A 521 -7.51 -4.96 18.77
N HIS A 522 -8.07 -3.82 19.17
CA HIS A 522 -8.06 -3.39 20.56
C HIS A 522 -8.99 -4.19 21.47
N GLN A 523 -10.10 -4.69 20.93
CA GLN A 523 -11.12 -5.43 21.69
C GLN A 523 -10.75 -6.91 21.89
N TYR A 524 -10.14 -7.55 20.89
CA TYR A 524 -9.91 -8.99 20.86
C TYR A 524 -8.41 -9.32 20.77
N PRO A 525 -7.79 -9.85 21.85
CA PRO A 525 -6.36 -10.18 21.87
C PRO A 525 -5.90 -11.14 20.78
N ARG A 526 -6.76 -12.05 20.31
CA ARG A 526 -6.49 -12.99 19.20
C ARG A 526 -6.17 -12.28 17.88
N LEU A 527 -6.70 -11.08 17.66
CA LEU A 527 -6.52 -10.35 16.40
C LEU A 527 -5.23 -9.55 16.48
N HIS A 528 -4.24 -9.85 15.65
CA HIS A 528 -2.91 -9.23 15.72
C HIS A 528 -2.73 -8.06 14.74
N GLY A 529 -3.81 -7.50 14.20
CA GLY A 529 -3.73 -6.46 13.17
C GLY A 529 -3.60 -7.07 11.78
N GLY A 530 -2.93 -6.35 10.89
CA GLY A 530 -2.84 -6.76 9.49
C GLY A 530 -1.91 -5.90 8.64
N PHE A 531 -1.92 -6.22 7.35
CA PHE A 531 -1.08 -5.59 6.33
C PHE A 531 -1.97 -5.00 5.25
N VAL A 532 -1.91 -3.68 5.05
CA VAL A 532 -2.70 -3.00 4.01
C VAL A 532 -2.26 -3.48 2.63
N TRP A 533 -3.21 -3.68 1.71
CA TRP A 533 -2.94 -3.90 0.30
C TRP A 533 -3.19 -2.61 -0.51
N GLU A 534 -2.18 -1.97 -1.10
CA GLU A 534 -0.76 -2.17 -0.82
C GLU A 534 -0.01 -0.85 -0.61
N TRP A 535 1.32 -0.91 -0.55
CA TRP A 535 2.13 0.26 -0.23
C TRP A 535 2.15 1.30 -1.35
N ARG A 536 2.18 0.90 -2.63
CA ARG A 536 2.46 1.81 -3.74
C ARG A 536 1.87 1.35 -5.07
N ASP A 537 1.31 2.29 -5.84
CA ASP A 537 0.93 2.10 -7.23
C ASP A 537 2.13 1.70 -8.13
N HIS A 538 1.94 0.71 -8.98
CA HIS A 538 2.97 0.20 -9.90
C HIS A 538 2.96 0.83 -11.30
N GLY A 539 2.57 2.10 -11.42
CA GLY A 539 2.55 2.81 -12.69
C GLY A 539 3.92 2.87 -13.37
N ILE A 540 3.97 2.54 -14.66
CA ILE A 540 5.18 2.65 -15.47
C ILE A 540 5.18 4.01 -16.18
N LEU A 541 6.21 4.81 -15.95
CA LEU A 541 6.31 6.14 -16.55
C LEU A 541 6.61 6.01 -18.05
N THR A 542 5.68 6.46 -18.89
CA THR A 542 5.82 6.51 -20.34
C THR A 542 5.27 7.83 -20.88
N THR A 543 5.26 8.00 -22.21
CA THR A 543 4.76 9.21 -22.86
C THR A 543 3.72 8.90 -23.92
N THR A 544 2.71 9.76 -24.03
CA THR A 544 1.79 9.80 -25.17
C THR A 544 2.52 10.10 -26.49
N ALA A 545 1.82 9.96 -27.62
CA ALA A 545 2.37 10.28 -28.94
C ALA A 545 2.81 11.76 -29.11
N ASP A 546 2.27 12.68 -28.31
CA ASP A 546 2.68 14.10 -28.29
C ASP A 546 3.75 14.43 -27.24
N GLY A 547 4.24 13.42 -26.51
CA GLY A 547 5.33 13.55 -25.53
C GLY A 547 4.88 13.91 -24.12
N THR A 548 3.57 13.84 -23.81
CA THR A 548 3.04 14.08 -22.46
C THR A 548 3.33 12.88 -21.57
N PRO A 549 4.06 13.04 -20.44
CA PRO A 549 4.35 11.94 -19.54
C PRO A 549 3.11 11.51 -18.74
N PHE A 550 2.96 10.21 -18.52
CA PHE A 550 1.92 9.64 -17.67
C PHE A 550 2.35 8.28 -17.09
N TYR A 551 1.67 7.85 -16.04
CA TYR A 551 1.88 6.53 -15.43
C TYR A 551 0.92 5.52 -16.08
N ALA A 552 1.47 4.65 -16.91
CA ALA A 552 0.73 3.59 -17.57
C ALA A 552 0.38 2.45 -16.60
N TYR A 553 -0.80 1.87 -16.81
CA TYR A 553 -1.30 0.65 -16.18
C TYR A 553 -1.69 -0.39 -17.25
N GLY A 554 -2.24 -1.54 -16.85
CA GLY A 554 -2.49 -2.64 -17.80
C GLY A 554 -3.41 -2.25 -18.95
N GLY A 555 -3.01 -2.64 -20.16
CA GLY A 555 -3.71 -2.32 -21.41
C GLY A 555 -3.05 -1.17 -22.18
N ASP A 556 -2.33 -0.27 -21.50
CA ASP A 556 -1.64 0.85 -22.16
C ASP A 556 -0.47 0.40 -23.04
N PHE A 557 0.03 -0.83 -22.86
CA PHE A 557 1.10 -1.41 -23.66
C PHE A 557 0.61 -2.36 -24.76
N GLY A 558 -0.71 -2.45 -24.95
CA GLY A 558 -1.33 -3.24 -26.01
C GLY A 558 -1.37 -4.74 -25.70
N GLU A 559 -1.43 -5.11 -24.42
CA GLU A 559 -1.64 -6.48 -23.99
C GLU A 559 -2.93 -7.08 -24.57
N VAL A 560 -2.91 -8.39 -24.85
CA VAL A 560 -4.10 -9.11 -25.35
C VAL A 560 -5.12 -9.32 -24.24
N VAL A 561 -4.63 -9.59 -23.03
CA VAL A 561 -5.38 -9.70 -21.78
C VAL A 561 -4.66 -8.86 -20.74
N HIS A 562 -5.42 -8.14 -19.91
CA HIS A 562 -4.91 -7.30 -18.83
C HIS A 562 -6.00 -7.04 -17.80
N ASP A 563 -5.60 -6.55 -16.63
CA ASP A 563 -6.50 -6.24 -15.50
C ASP A 563 -6.58 -4.73 -15.20
N GLY A 564 -6.21 -3.91 -16.18
CA GLY A 564 -6.46 -2.46 -16.16
C GLY A 564 -5.65 -1.75 -15.08
N ASN A 565 -6.30 -0.86 -14.33
CA ASN A 565 -5.65 -0.09 -13.27
C ASN A 565 -5.59 -0.81 -11.92
N PHE A 566 -5.90 -2.12 -11.82
CA PHE A 566 -5.76 -2.86 -10.54
C PHE A 566 -4.32 -2.79 -10.00
N VAL A 567 -3.31 -2.63 -10.85
CA VAL A 567 -1.92 -2.41 -10.43
C VAL A 567 -1.64 -1.03 -9.80
N MET A 568 -2.65 -0.16 -9.73
CA MET A 568 -2.61 1.20 -9.18
C MET A 568 -3.42 1.26 -7.87
N ASP A 569 -3.01 0.43 -6.91
CA ASP A 569 -3.74 0.07 -5.70
C ASP A 569 -3.02 0.42 -4.38
N GLY A 570 -2.12 1.41 -4.43
CA GLY A 570 -1.26 1.80 -3.32
C GLY A 570 -1.77 2.94 -2.45
N MET A 571 -1.32 2.93 -1.19
CA MET A 571 -1.37 4.11 -0.31
C MET A 571 -0.40 5.24 -0.73
N LEU A 572 0.51 4.95 -1.65
CA LEU A 572 1.37 5.92 -2.35
C LEU A 572 1.10 5.86 -3.84
N LEU A 573 1.08 7.03 -4.47
CA LEU A 573 1.15 7.12 -5.92
C LEU A 573 2.55 6.68 -6.41
N SER A 574 2.64 6.39 -7.71
CA SER A 574 3.87 5.91 -8.35
C SER A 574 5.06 6.89 -8.21
N ASP A 575 4.78 8.17 -7.97
CA ASP A 575 5.76 9.26 -7.82
C ASP A 575 6.14 9.57 -6.37
N ASP A 576 5.91 8.65 -5.43
CA ASP A 576 6.17 8.80 -3.98
C ASP A 576 5.19 9.72 -3.22
N VAL A 577 4.14 10.24 -3.85
CA VAL A 577 3.17 11.12 -3.18
C VAL A 577 2.23 10.31 -2.26
N PRO A 578 2.18 10.62 -0.94
CA PRO A 578 1.20 10.06 -0.01
C PRO A 578 -0.23 10.40 -0.40
N THR A 579 -1.06 9.39 -0.56
CA THR A 579 -2.50 9.59 -0.74
C THR A 579 -3.15 9.92 0.63
N PRO A 580 -4.36 10.49 0.63
CA PRO A 580 -5.15 10.69 1.86
C PRO A 580 -5.34 9.40 2.67
N SER A 581 -5.39 8.25 2.01
CA SER A 581 -5.41 6.91 2.61
C SER A 581 -4.28 6.71 3.62
N LEU A 582 -3.04 7.04 3.23
CA LEU A 582 -1.88 6.83 4.09
C LEU A 582 -1.91 7.74 5.33
N HIS A 583 -2.47 8.94 5.18
CA HIS A 583 -2.69 9.84 6.30
C HIS A 583 -3.77 9.33 7.25
N GLU A 584 -4.85 8.76 6.71
CA GLU A 584 -5.91 8.11 7.49
C GLU A 584 -5.38 6.90 8.26
N PHE A 585 -4.64 6.01 7.59
CA PHE A 585 -3.94 4.89 8.22
C PHE A 585 -3.09 5.36 9.41
N LYS A 586 -2.20 6.34 9.19
CA LYS A 586 -1.35 6.91 10.25
C LYS A 586 -2.14 7.40 11.46
N ALA A 587 -3.28 8.05 11.24
CA ALA A 587 -4.12 8.59 12.29
C ALA A 587 -4.87 7.51 13.07
N VAL A 588 -5.28 6.43 12.39
CA VAL A 588 -5.95 5.27 12.98
C VAL A 588 -4.96 4.46 13.83
N VAL A 589 -3.80 4.11 13.28
CA VAL A 589 -2.82 3.22 13.92
C VAL A 589 -1.84 3.93 14.85
N GLN A 590 -2.07 5.21 15.15
CA GLN A 590 -1.16 5.99 15.98
C GLN A 590 -0.89 5.27 17.33
N PRO A 591 0.39 5.19 17.77
CA PRO A 591 0.77 4.34 18.89
C PRO A 591 0.39 4.92 20.27
N LEU A 592 -0.35 6.04 20.29
CA LEU A 592 -0.81 6.70 21.51
C LEU A 592 -2.30 6.98 21.44
N ARG A 593 -3.00 6.77 22.55
CA ARG A 593 -4.42 7.11 22.68
C ARG A 593 -4.61 8.33 23.57
N PHE A 594 -5.39 9.29 23.10
CA PHE A 594 -5.82 10.44 23.89
C PHE A 594 -7.29 10.29 24.30
N THR A 595 -7.60 10.51 25.57
CA THR A 595 -8.99 10.54 26.06
C THR A 595 -9.22 11.74 26.94
N PHE A 596 -10.10 12.65 26.51
CA PHE A 596 -10.38 13.90 27.21
C PHE A 596 -11.49 13.73 28.25
N HIS A 597 -11.25 14.24 29.45
CA HIS A 597 -12.22 14.24 30.56
C HIS A 597 -12.22 15.61 31.24
N GLY A 598 -13.14 16.50 30.81
CA GLY A 598 -13.27 17.84 31.38
C GLY A 598 -12.03 18.70 31.12
N ASP A 599 -11.22 18.91 32.15
CA ASP A 599 -9.97 19.67 32.14
C ASP A 599 -8.72 18.76 32.21
N LYS A 600 -8.87 17.47 31.91
CA LYS A 600 -7.77 16.49 31.88
C LYS A 600 -7.75 15.72 30.57
N VAL A 601 -6.57 15.20 30.23
CA VAL A 601 -6.39 14.23 29.15
C VAL A 601 -5.65 13.00 29.69
N ALA A 602 -6.18 11.82 29.39
CA ALA A 602 -5.47 10.55 29.58
C ALA A 602 -4.66 10.25 28.31
N ILE A 603 -3.39 9.91 28.48
CA ILE A 603 -2.45 9.53 27.42
C ILE A 603 -2.11 8.06 27.67
N GLY A 604 -2.61 7.17 26.81
CA GLY A 604 -2.32 5.73 26.84
C GLY A 604 -1.22 5.40 25.85
N ASN A 605 -0.22 4.61 26.27
CA ASN A 605 0.85 4.12 25.42
C ASN A 605 0.48 2.73 24.86
N LEU A 606 0.21 2.64 23.57
CA LEU A 606 -0.19 1.40 22.89
C LEU A 606 1.00 0.64 22.26
N ARG A 607 2.23 1.15 22.43
CA ARG A 607 3.46 0.50 21.96
C ARG A 607 3.66 -0.89 22.56
N HIS A 608 4.42 -1.72 21.85
CA HIS A 608 4.82 -3.06 22.25
C HIS A 608 5.83 -3.05 23.40
N THR A 609 6.88 -2.23 23.30
CA THR A 609 8.05 -2.22 24.20
C THR A 609 8.45 -0.83 24.69
N ALA A 610 8.53 0.18 23.81
CA ALA A 610 9.08 1.48 24.18
C ALA A 610 8.12 2.28 25.07
N ASP A 611 8.68 2.95 26.08
CA ASP A 611 7.97 4.01 26.81
C ASP A 611 7.77 5.26 25.95
N THR A 612 7.27 6.35 26.53
CA THR A 612 7.06 7.64 25.84
C THR A 612 8.17 8.67 26.08
N SER A 613 9.36 8.26 26.53
CA SER A 613 10.46 9.18 26.86
C SER A 613 11.09 9.85 25.63
N ASP A 614 10.91 9.25 24.45
CA ASP A 614 11.28 9.77 23.13
C ASP A 614 10.32 10.84 22.61
N LEU A 615 9.23 11.14 23.33
CA LEU A 615 8.17 12.05 22.87
C LEU A 615 8.04 13.30 23.74
N ARG A 616 7.62 14.40 23.09
CA ARG A 616 7.14 15.62 23.75
C ARG A 616 5.68 15.86 23.35
N PHE A 617 4.89 16.39 24.27
CA PHE A 617 3.46 16.63 24.06
C PHE A 617 3.19 18.12 23.95
N ARG A 618 2.98 18.62 22.74
CA ARG A 618 2.64 20.03 22.51
C ARG A 618 1.13 20.19 22.37
N TRP A 619 0.62 21.33 22.81
CA TRP A 619 -0.78 21.68 22.65
C TRP A 619 -0.91 23.08 22.04
N ARG A 620 -1.99 23.30 21.31
CA ARG A 620 -2.40 24.62 20.80
C ARG A 620 -3.91 24.80 20.91
N VAL A 621 -4.34 26.05 21.07
CA VAL A 621 -5.73 26.47 21.08
C VAL A 621 -5.95 27.44 19.95
N GLU A 622 -7.01 27.22 19.18
CA GLU A 622 -7.36 27.99 18.00
C GLU A 622 -8.80 28.53 18.13
N HIS A 623 -9.00 29.79 17.79
CA HIS A 623 -10.30 30.46 17.69
C HIS A 623 -10.64 30.67 16.22
N ASP A 624 -11.66 29.98 15.70
CA ASP A 624 -11.97 29.93 14.25
C ASP A 624 -10.72 29.59 13.39
N GLY A 625 -9.85 28.72 13.92
CA GLY A 625 -8.59 28.32 13.29
C GLY A 625 -7.41 29.30 13.49
N ALA A 626 -7.61 30.46 14.15
CA ALA A 626 -6.53 31.37 14.50
C ALA A 626 -5.86 30.97 15.82
N PRO A 627 -4.53 30.75 15.88
CA PRO A 627 -3.85 30.37 17.12
C PRO A 627 -3.93 31.46 18.19
N VAL A 628 -4.30 31.09 19.42
CA VAL A 628 -4.43 32.03 20.56
C VAL A 628 -3.63 31.64 21.79
N ALA A 629 -3.30 30.36 21.95
CA ALA A 629 -2.45 29.87 23.02
C ALA A 629 -1.77 28.57 22.60
N SER A 630 -0.57 28.31 23.11
CA SER A 630 0.15 27.06 22.90
C SER A 630 1.13 26.78 24.03
N GLY A 631 1.63 25.56 24.10
CA GLY A 631 2.65 25.16 25.06
C GLY A 631 2.91 23.67 25.03
N TYR A 632 3.47 23.16 26.12
CA TYR A 632 3.72 21.74 26.32
C TYR A 632 2.95 21.22 27.53
N LEU A 633 2.54 19.96 27.47
CA LEU A 633 2.05 19.21 28.62
C LEU A 633 3.24 18.56 29.31
N ASP A 634 3.26 18.63 30.64
CA ASP A 634 4.19 17.86 31.47
C ASP A 634 3.63 16.45 31.63
N VAL A 635 4.16 15.51 30.85
CA VAL A 635 3.71 14.12 30.80
C VAL A 635 4.84 13.23 31.31
N PRO A 636 4.64 12.46 32.39
CA PRO A 636 5.64 11.49 32.82
C PRO A 636 5.81 10.42 31.75
N ALA A 637 7.01 9.82 31.64
CA ALA A 637 7.23 8.69 30.75
C ALA A 637 6.24 7.56 31.08
N VAL A 638 5.43 7.16 30.09
CA VAL A 638 4.43 6.11 30.22
C VAL A 638 5.00 4.84 29.61
N VAL A 639 5.15 3.78 30.40
CA VAL A 639 5.63 2.48 29.91
C VAL A 639 4.61 1.87 28.94
N ALA A 640 5.09 1.02 28.03
CA ALA A 640 4.26 0.32 27.04
C ALA A 640 3.06 -0.41 27.69
N GLY A 641 1.85 -0.12 27.22
CA GLY A 641 0.59 -0.69 27.71
C GLY A 641 -0.08 0.06 28.87
N ASP A 642 0.55 1.09 29.44
CA ASP A 642 0.00 1.86 30.57
C ASP A 642 -0.57 3.23 30.13
N SER A 643 -1.12 4.01 31.07
CA SER A 643 -1.65 5.34 30.81
C SER A 643 -1.36 6.34 31.93
N ALA A 644 -1.16 7.60 31.56
CA ALA A 644 -1.05 8.72 32.51
C ALA A 644 -2.16 9.75 32.29
N ARG A 645 -2.65 10.36 33.38
CA ARG A 645 -3.62 11.46 33.34
C ARG A 645 -2.93 12.77 33.67
N VAL A 646 -2.99 13.72 32.74
CA VAL A 646 -2.41 15.05 32.91
C VAL A 646 -3.48 16.14 32.88
N SER A 647 -3.25 17.21 33.61
CA SER A 647 -4.17 18.36 33.63
C SER A 647 -3.92 19.22 32.41
N LEU A 648 -5.00 19.62 31.74
CA LEU A 648 -4.93 20.60 30.67
C LEU A 648 -4.66 21.99 31.27
N PRO A 649 -3.92 22.84 30.56
CA PRO A 649 -3.76 24.23 30.96
C PRO A 649 -5.09 24.97 30.86
N ARG A 650 -5.15 26.19 31.43
CA ARG A 650 -6.33 27.03 31.29
C ARG A 650 -6.56 27.40 29.82
N ILE A 651 -7.59 26.81 29.22
CA ILE A 651 -7.95 27.02 27.82
C ILE A 651 -8.78 28.32 27.70
N PRO A 652 -8.33 29.33 26.92
CA PRO A 652 -9.13 30.50 26.61
C PRO A 652 -10.26 30.10 25.66
N VAL A 653 -11.52 30.21 26.12
CA VAL A 653 -12.70 29.92 25.31
C VAL A 653 -13.31 31.23 24.82
N ALA A 654 -13.47 31.37 23.50
CA ALA A 654 -14.09 32.54 22.90
C ALA A 654 -15.62 32.54 23.10
N GLN A 655 -16.21 33.73 23.21
CA GLN A 655 -17.67 33.89 23.24
C GLN A 655 -18.28 33.88 21.83
N ASP A 656 -17.50 34.25 20.83
CA ASP A 656 -17.90 34.57 19.46
C ASP A 656 -17.05 33.89 18.37
N ALA A 657 -16.04 33.06 18.71
CA ALA A 657 -15.41 32.04 17.83
C ALA A 657 -15.56 30.55 18.28
N GLU A 658 -15.53 29.57 17.36
CA GLU A 658 -15.32 28.15 17.70
C GLU A 658 -13.93 28.00 18.36
N THR A 659 -13.83 27.26 19.47
CA THR A 659 -12.56 27.05 20.19
C THR A 659 -12.13 25.60 20.11
N TRP A 660 -11.00 25.33 19.46
CA TRP A 660 -10.46 23.98 19.30
C TRP A 660 -9.13 23.84 20.03
N LEU A 661 -8.99 22.80 20.84
CA LEU A 661 -7.72 22.39 21.45
C LEU A 661 -7.15 21.23 20.63
N THR A 662 -5.90 21.35 20.18
CA THR A 662 -5.15 20.26 19.56
C THR A 662 -4.00 19.85 20.48
N VAL A 663 -3.82 18.55 20.70
CA VAL A 663 -2.67 17.95 21.40
C VAL A 663 -1.95 17.02 20.44
N GLU A 664 -0.63 17.16 20.34
CA GLU A 664 0.23 16.37 19.45
C GLU A 664 1.38 15.77 20.26
N ALA A 665 1.62 14.47 20.08
CA ALA A 665 2.86 13.82 20.49
C ALA A 665 3.86 13.89 19.33
N VAL A 666 5.01 14.49 19.59
CA VAL A 666 6.06 14.70 18.60
C VAL A 666 7.38 14.11 19.07
N LEU A 667 8.25 13.71 18.15
CA LEU A 667 9.59 13.24 18.48
C LEU A 667 10.37 14.32 19.24
N ALA A 668 10.99 13.94 20.36
CA ALA A 668 11.79 14.81 21.21
C ALA A 668 13.20 15.09 20.65
N ALA A 669 13.66 14.24 19.72
CA ALA A 669 14.92 14.32 19.00
C ALA A 669 14.79 13.60 17.64
N GLY A 670 15.67 13.91 16.69
CA GLY A 670 15.68 13.22 15.39
C GLY A 670 16.08 11.75 15.49
N THR A 671 15.57 10.94 14.56
CA THR A 671 15.84 9.51 14.40
C THR A 671 16.45 9.23 13.03
N ALA A 672 16.74 7.97 12.72
CA ALA A 672 17.21 7.57 11.38
C ALA A 672 16.17 7.80 10.26
N TRP A 673 14.90 8.05 10.60
CA TRP A 673 13.79 8.12 9.64
C TRP A 673 12.95 9.40 9.71
N ALA A 674 13.08 10.22 10.77
CA ALA A 674 12.40 11.51 10.88
C ALA A 674 13.18 12.52 11.73
N GLU A 675 12.93 13.80 11.48
CA GLU A 675 13.51 14.90 12.24
C GLU A 675 12.84 15.10 13.62
N GLU A 676 13.50 15.86 14.50
CA GLU A 676 12.90 16.33 15.75
C GLU A 676 11.59 17.08 15.46
N GLY A 677 10.55 16.83 16.26
CA GLY A 677 9.26 17.49 16.10
C GLY A 677 8.31 16.82 15.09
N HIS A 678 8.71 15.72 14.46
CA HIS A 678 7.80 14.90 13.65
C HIS A 678 6.60 14.43 14.48
N VAL A 679 5.40 14.56 13.92
CA VAL A 679 4.14 14.24 14.62
C VAL A 679 3.86 12.74 14.51
N ILE A 680 3.78 12.08 15.65
CA ILE A 680 3.47 10.65 15.78
C ILE A 680 1.97 10.44 15.98
N ALA A 681 1.37 11.24 16.85
CA ALA A 681 -0.01 11.08 17.27
C ALA A 681 -0.67 12.45 17.50
N THR A 682 -1.95 12.60 17.17
CA THR A 682 -2.71 13.85 17.26
C THR A 682 -4.12 13.59 17.78
N ALA A 683 -4.64 14.51 18.59
CA ALA A 683 -6.04 14.55 18.97
C ALA A 683 -6.58 15.97 19.11
N GLN A 684 -7.87 16.16 18.84
CA GLN A 684 -8.57 17.42 19.01
C GLN A 684 -9.74 17.31 20.00
N LEU A 685 -10.03 18.42 20.68
CA LEU A 685 -11.18 18.59 21.55
C LEU A 685 -11.88 19.91 21.23
N ASP A 686 -13.17 19.84 20.92
CA ASP A 686 -14.04 21.02 20.81
C ASP A 686 -14.33 21.59 22.21
N ARG A 687 -13.98 22.86 22.42
CA ARG A 687 -14.20 23.64 23.64
C ARG A 687 -15.17 24.79 23.42
N SER A 688 -15.82 24.84 22.27
CA SER A 688 -16.74 25.91 21.88
C SER A 688 -17.92 26.01 22.85
N LEU A 689 -18.33 27.23 23.16
CA LEU A 689 -19.63 27.46 23.77
C LEU A 689 -20.73 27.16 22.74
N HIS A 690 -21.81 26.50 23.18
CA HIS A 690 -22.94 26.19 22.31
C HIS A 690 -23.51 27.47 21.68
N ARG A 691 -23.58 27.50 20.35
CA ARG A 691 -24.16 28.62 19.60
C ARG A 691 -25.55 28.25 19.09
N PRO A 692 -26.54 29.15 19.27
CA PRO A 692 -27.83 28.95 18.64
C PRO A 692 -27.68 29.04 17.13
N VAL A 693 -28.19 28.04 16.41
CA VAL A 693 -28.31 28.09 14.95
C VAL A 693 -29.23 29.25 14.56
N PRO A 694 -28.83 30.13 13.62
CA PRO A 694 -29.69 31.21 13.16
C PRO A 694 -31.04 30.67 12.67
N ARG A 695 -32.15 31.19 13.24
CA ARG A 695 -33.50 30.76 12.86
C ARG A 695 -33.80 31.14 11.41
N VAL A 696 -34.40 30.21 10.67
CA VAL A 696 -34.95 30.48 9.35
C VAL A 696 -36.16 31.41 9.49
N ARG A 697 -36.15 32.55 8.79
CA ARG A 697 -37.29 33.47 8.74
C ARG A 697 -38.27 33.03 7.66
N ALA A 698 -39.49 32.66 8.06
CA ALA A 698 -40.56 32.41 7.11
C ALA A 698 -40.91 33.69 6.35
N ARG A 699 -40.95 33.60 5.01
CA ARG A 699 -41.35 34.70 4.14
C ARG A 699 -42.78 34.45 3.62
N THR A 700 -43.60 35.50 3.59
CA THR A 700 -45.00 35.45 3.15
C THR A 700 -45.24 36.45 2.03
N GLY A 701 -46.33 36.26 1.27
CA GLY A 701 -46.72 37.21 0.22
C GLY A 701 -45.98 37.01 -1.11
N TRP A 702 -45.57 35.77 -1.40
CA TRP A 702 -45.00 35.36 -2.68
C TRP A 702 -45.90 35.73 -3.86
N ARG A 703 -45.30 36.21 -4.94
CA ARG A 703 -45.97 36.51 -6.21
C ARG A 703 -45.14 35.98 -7.37
N PRO A 704 -45.75 35.56 -8.50
CA PRO A 704 -45.01 35.20 -9.70
C PRO A 704 -43.98 36.28 -10.07
N ALA A 705 -42.79 35.84 -10.50
CA ALA A 705 -41.70 36.73 -10.88
C ALA A 705 -41.20 36.43 -12.29
N ASP A 706 -41.00 37.50 -13.06
CA ASP A 706 -40.41 37.55 -14.38
C ASP A 706 -39.40 38.72 -14.46
N GLY A 707 -38.49 38.65 -15.43
CA GLY A 707 -37.46 39.66 -15.68
C GLY A 707 -36.29 39.61 -14.71
N THR A 708 -35.59 40.74 -14.59
CA THR A 708 -34.37 40.87 -13.78
C THR A 708 -34.68 41.21 -12.32
N LEU A 709 -33.96 40.57 -11.39
CA LEU A 709 -34.01 40.86 -9.95
C LEU A 709 -32.59 40.88 -9.37
N THR A 710 -32.32 41.84 -8.49
CA THR A 710 -31.05 41.91 -7.73
C THR A 710 -31.35 41.77 -6.24
N LEU A 711 -30.63 40.88 -5.56
CA LEU A 711 -30.69 40.67 -4.11
C LEU A 711 -29.27 40.69 -3.57
N GLY A 712 -28.85 41.83 -3.02
CA GLY A 712 -27.49 42.01 -2.51
C GLY A 712 -26.47 41.80 -3.62
N THR A 713 -25.58 40.83 -3.45
CA THR A 713 -24.53 40.48 -4.43
C THR A 713 -24.99 39.54 -5.55
N ALA A 714 -26.25 39.08 -5.52
CA ALA A 714 -26.81 38.14 -6.51
C ALA A 714 -27.75 38.82 -7.51
N GLU A 715 -27.58 38.51 -8.80
CA GLU A 715 -28.43 38.97 -9.90
C GLU A 715 -29.09 37.79 -10.62
N PHE A 716 -30.39 37.92 -10.89
CA PHE A 716 -31.22 36.88 -11.48
C PHE A 716 -31.94 37.39 -12.72
N VAL A 717 -32.15 36.50 -13.70
CA VAL A 717 -33.00 36.70 -14.87
C VAL A 717 -34.00 35.55 -14.95
N ASP A 718 -35.30 35.85 -14.87
CA ASP A 718 -36.38 34.86 -14.89
C ASP A 718 -36.18 33.74 -13.84
N GLY A 719 -35.69 34.13 -12.66
CA GLY A 719 -35.40 33.23 -11.54
C GLY A 719 -34.09 32.46 -11.63
N THR A 720 -33.33 32.58 -12.73
CA THR A 720 -32.02 31.95 -12.89
C THR A 720 -30.92 32.91 -12.44
N LEU A 721 -30.01 32.44 -11.57
CA LEU A 721 -28.82 33.21 -11.18
C LEU A 721 -27.94 33.40 -12.41
N VAL A 722 -27.53 34.65 -12.66
CA VAL A 722 -26.61 34.99 -13.76
C VAL A 722 -25.32 35.63 -13.27
N ARG A 723 -25.37 36.32 -12.11
CA ARG A 723 -24.19 36.91 -11.49
C ARG A 723 -24.22 36.79 -9.98
N LEU A 724 -23.05 36.62 -9.39
CA LEU A 724 -22.82 36.56 -7.95
C LEU A 724 -21.50 37.25 -7.63
N GLY A 725 -21.48 38.20 -6.70
CA GLY A 725 -20.27 38.97 -6.38
C GLY A 725 -19.71 39.76 -7.58
N GLY A 726 -20.57 40.17 -8.52
CA GLY A 726 -20.15 40.86 -9.74
C GLY A 726 -19.49 39.97 -10.80
N ARG A 727 -19.57 38.64 -10.68
CA ARG A 727 -19.03 37.67 -11.66
C ARG A 727 -20.14 36.86 -12.31
N ALA A 728 -19.93 36.40 -13.53
CA ALA A 728 -20.84 35.45 -14.17
C ALA A 728 -20.82 34.13 -13.39
N VAL A 729 -22.00 33.58 -13.09
CA VAL A 729 -22.16 32.31 -12.38
C VAL A 729 -23.38 31.59 -12.92
N THR A 730 -23.31 30.26 -13.04
CA THR A 730 -24.47 29.41 -13.27
C THR A 730 -24.70 28.52 -12.05
N GLY A 731 -25.95 28.34 -11.62
CA GLY A 731 -26.32 27.51 -10.49
C GLY A 731 -27.28 28.20 -9.51
N PRO A 732 -27.53 27.61 -8.32
CA PRO A 732 -27.16 26.26 -7.93
C PRO A 732 -27.91 25.22 -8.78
N ARG A 733 -27.21 24.17 -9.21
CA ARG A 733 -27.83 22.98 -9.83
C ARG A 733 -27.67 21.79 -8.89
N LEU A 734 -28.72 20.98 -8.72
CA LEU A 734 -28.59 19.72 -7.97
C LEU A 734 -27.57 18.82 -8.67
N GLU A 735 -26.63 18.29 -7.92
CA GLU A 735 -25.72 17.23 -8.36
C GLU A 735 -25.88 16.03 -7.42
N LEU A 736 -26.17 14.87 -8.02
CA LEU A 736 -26.24 13.60 -7.30
C LEU A 736 -25.12 12.65 -7.73
N PHE A 737 -24.56 12.85 -8.94
CA PHE A 737 -23.48 12.02 -9.47
C PHE A 737 -22.16 12.44 -8.87
N ARG A 738 -21.24 11.49 -8.64
CA ARG A 738 -19.79 11.70 -8.46
C ARG A 738 -19.04 10.90 -9.52
N ALA A 739 -17.81 11.28 -9.85
CA ALA A 739 -16.98 10.44 -10.70
C ALA A 739 -16.67 9.13 -9.94
N PRO A 740 -17.10 7.96 -10.42
CA PRO A 740 -16.99 6.74 -9.63
C PRO A 740 -15.54 6.44 -9.24
N THR A 741 -15.33 6.20 -7.94
CA THR A 741 -14.05 5.68 -7.42
C THR A 741 -13.83 4.26 -7.92
N ASP A 742 -12.61 3.73 -7.78
CA ASP A 742 -12.37 2.31 -8.12
C ASP A 742 -13.23 1.38 -7.26
N ASN A 743 -13.50 1.75 -6.01
CA ASN A 743 -14.44 1.05 -5.14
C ASN A 743 -15.90 1.11 -5.63
N ASP A 744 -16.31 2.22 -6.24
CA ASP A 744 -17.66 2.34 -6.82
C ASP A 744 -17.83 1.51 -8.09
N GLU A 745 -16.74 1.32 -8.86
CA GLU A 745 -16.68 0.43 -10.03
C GLU A 745 -16.54 -1.05 -9.63
N GLY A 746 -16.07 -1.32 -8.41
CA GLY A 746 -15.95 -2.65 -7.83
C GLY A 746 -17.28 -3.40 -7.71
N ALA A 747 -17.27 -4.65 -8.18
CA ALA A 747 -18.40 -5.59 -8.08
C ALA A 747 -18.15 -6.73 -7.07
N TRP A 748 -17.03 -6.68 -6.36
CA TRP A 748 -16.56 -7.75 -5.48
C TRP A 748 -17.44 -7.91 -4.23
N GLY A 749 -17.47 -9.15 -3.70
CA GLY A 749 -18.04 -9.49 -2.39
C GLY A 749 -19.56 -9.74 -2.34
N GLU A 750 -19.99 -10.42 -1.25
CA GLU A 750 -21.38 -10.48 -0.84
C GLU A 750 -21.82 -9.09 -0.34
N VAL A 751 -22.88 -8.53 -0.93
CA VAL A 751 -23.54 -7.34 -0.39
C VAL A 751 -24.18 -7.75 0.93
N GLY A 752 -23.50 -7.50 2.06
CA GLY A 752 -24.07 -7.76 3.38
C GLY A 752 -25.42 -7.07 3.54
N GLU A 753 -26.45 -7.78 4.05
CA GLU A 753 -27.88 -7.43 4.21
C GLU A 753 -28.29 -5.96 3.89
N SER A 754 -28.07 -5.50 2.66
CA SER A 754 -28.32 -4.13 2.23
C SER A 754 -29.29 -4.16 1.06
N ASP A 755 -30.49 -3.63 1.27
CA ASP A 755 -31.57 -3.62 0.28
C ASP A 755 -31.27 -2.78 -1.00
N ALA A 756 -30.09 -2.12 -1.11
CA ALA A 756 -29.71 -1.36 -2.32
C ALA A 756 -28.55 -1.93 -3.13
N GLY A 757 -27.72 -2.78 -2.53
CA GLY A 757 -26.66 -3.43 -3.32
C GLY A 757 -27.27 -4.62 -4.06
N ILE A 758 -26.79 -4.86 -5.27
CA ILE A 758 -27.12 -6.05 -6.04
C ILE A 758 -25.82 -6.83 -6.19
N ALA A 759 -25.80 -8.08 -5.75
CA ALA A 759 -24.61 -8.93 -5.85
C ALA A 759 -24.14 -8.99 -7.31
N GLY A 760 -22.82 -8.81 -7.53
CA GLY A 760 -22.21 -8.79 -8.85
C GLY A 760 -22.51 -7.55 -9.70
N VAL A 761 -23.09 -6.49 -9.14
CA VAL A 761 -23.33 -5.22 -9.83
C VAL A 761 -22.68 -4.09 -9.01
N SER A 762 -21.89 -3.26 -9.68
CA SER A 762 -21.16 -2.16 -9.03
C SER A 762 -22.09 -0.96 -8.75
N ASN A 763 -21.69 -0.08 -7.82
CA ASN A 763 -22.45 1.13 -7.54
C ASN A 763 -22.47 2.05 -8.77
N ALA A 764 -21.36 2.15 -9.49
CA ALA A 764 -21.25 2.93 -10.72
C ALA A 764 -22.25 2.49 -11.80
N GLU A 765 -22.41 1.18 -12.01
CA GLU A 765 -23.42 0.63 -12.93
C GLU A 765 -24.85 1.00 -12.51
N LEU A 766 -25.16 0.87 -11.21
CA LEU A 766 -26.47 1.23 -10.68
C LEU A 766 -26.76 2.74 -10.86
N TRP A 767 -25.77 3.60 -10.66
CA TRP A 767 -25.89 5.04 -10.84
C TRP A 767 -26.14 5.44 -12.30
N ARG A 768 -25.41 4.82 -13.24
CA ARG A 768 -25.62 5.01 -14.69
C ARG A 768 -27.00 4.50 -15.12
N ARG A 769 -27.43 3.35 -14.58
CA ARG A 769 -28.77 2.78 -14.83
C ARG A 769 -29.88 3.72 -14.35
N ASP A 770 -29.73 4.31 -13.17
CA ASP A 770 -30.68 5.27 -12.60
C ASP A 770 -30.57 6.66 -13.26
N GLY A 771 -29.54 6.87 -14.11
CA GLY A 771 -29.30 8.09 -14.87
C GLY A 771 -28.83 9.27 -14.03
N LEU A 772 -28.16 9.00 -12.90
CA LEU A 772 -27.65 10.02 -11.99
C LEU A 772 -26.62 10.92 -12.68
N ASP A 773 -25.85 10.40 -13.63
CA ASP A 773 -24.86 11.10 -14.45
C ASP A 773 -25.44 12.13 -15.43
N ARG A 774 -26.76 12.09 -15.66
CA ARG A 774 -27.45 12.83 -16.75
C ARG A 774 -28.77 13.46 -16.29
N LEU A 775 -28.78 14.02 -15.08
CA LEU A 775 -29.93 14.72 -14.53
C LEU A 775 -30.32 15.93 -15.38
N THR A 776 -31.63 16.14 -15.49
CA THR A 776 -32.23 17.29 -16.18
C THR A 776 -33.12 18.05 -15.22
N THR A 777 -33.12 19.38 -15.34
CA THR A 777 -33.89 20.27 -14.46
C THR A 777 -35.07 20.89 -15.19
N ARG A 778 -36.25 20.84 -14.58
CA ARG A 778 -37.44 21.56 -15.06
C ARG A 778 -37.93 22.55 -14.01
N ARG A 779 -37.92 23.83 -14.34
CA ARG A 779 -38.53 24.89 -13.50
C ARG A 779 -40.03 24.67 -13.38
N VAL A 780 -40.51 24.61 -12.14
CA VAL A 780 -41.93 24.48 -11.78
C VAL A 780 -42.52 25.85 -11.50
N SER A 781 -41.85 26.68 -10.70
CA SER A 781 -42.29 28.03 -10.38
C SER A 781 -41.14 28.97 -10.05
N VAL A 782 -41.38 30.26 -10.29
CA VAL A 782 -40.54 31.37 -9.84
C VAL A 782 -41.43 32.37 -9.13
N GLU A 783 -41.10 32.66 -7.88
CA GLU A 783 -41.86 33.58 -7.03
C GLU A 783 -40.93 34.57 -6.34
N ARG A 784 -41.37 35.80 -6.10
CA ARG A 784 -40.61 36.80 -5.36
C ARG A 784 -41.42 37.49 -4.27
N THR A 785 -40.70 38.09 -3.33
CA THR A 785 -41.17 39.14 -2.43
C THR A 785 -40.27 40.37 -2.59
N ALA A 786 -40.44 41.41 -1.75
CA ALA A 786 -39.60 42.61 -1.80
C ALA A 786 -38.12 42.34 -1.50
N GLY A 787 -37.77 41.25 -0.81
CA GLY A 787 -36.40 40.96 -0.41
C GLY A 787 -36.03 39.48 -0.49
N ALA A 788 -36.75 38.70 -1.31
CA ALA A 788 -36.46 37.28 -1.52
C ALA A 788 -36.96 36.78 -2.88
N LEU A 789 -36.28 35.77 -3.40
CA LEU A 789 -36.64 34.99 -4.59
C LEU A 789 -36.76 33.53 -4.19
N ARG A 790 -37.78 32.84 -4.70
CA ARG A 790 -38.02 31.42 -4.55
C ARG A 790 -38.14 30.78 -5.92
N THR A 791 -37.34 29.76 -6.18
CA THR A 791 -37.51 28.86 -7.31
C THR A 791 -37.84 27.47 -6.81
N VAL A 792 -38.73 26.79 -7.54
CA VAL A 792 -39.01 25.37 -7.34
C VAL A 792 -38.69 24.66 -8.63
N ASP A 793 -37.76 23.73 -8.56
CA ASP A 793 -37.25 22.96 -9.68
C ASP A 793 -37.54 21.47 -9.44
N LYS A 794 -37.94 20.76 -10.50
CA LYS A 794 -38.09 19.31 -10.48
C LYS A 794 -36.95 18.71 -11.28
N VAL A 795 -36.07 17.97 -10.61
CA VAL A 795 -34.87 17.36 -11.21
C VAL A 795 -35.09 15.85 -11.39
N SER A 796 -34.77 15.32 -12.56
CA SER A 796 -34.92 13.90 -12.89
C SER A 796 -34.06 13.53 -14.10
N ALA A 797 -33.73 12.25 -14.25
CA ALA A 797 -33.09 11.72 -15.45
C ALA A 797 -34.13 11.46 -16.56
N ALA A 798 -33.71 11.54 -17.82
CA ALA A 798 -34.55 11.11 -18.94
C ALA A 798 -34.94 9.63 -18.78
N ASN A 799 -36.22 9.32 -19.04
CA ASN A 799 -36.83 7.99 -18.84
C ASN A 799 -36.90 7.49 -17.38
N SER A 800 -36.84 8.38 -16.38
CA SER A 800 -37.03 8.03 -14.96
C SER A 800 -38.42 8.43 -14.43
N GLY A 801 -38.99 7.59 -13.57
CA GLY A 801 -40.18 7.92 -12.76
C GLY A 801 -39.85 8.62 -11.44
N SER A 802 -38.59 8.54 -11.01
CA SER A 802 -38.08 9.12 -9.77
C SER A 802 -37.54 10.53 -10.02
N TRP A 803 -37.69 11.40 -9.03
CA TRP A 803 -37.32 12.81 -9.17
C TRP A 803 -36.97 13.41 -7.81
N VAL A 804 -36.43 14.62 -7.83
CA VAL A 804 -36.10 15.41 -6.63
C VAL A 804 -36.73 16.80 -6.77
N MET A 805 -37.48 17.25 -5.76
CA MET A 805 -37.86 18.66 -5.66
C MET A 805 -36.67 19.44 -5.12
N VAL A 806 -36.34 20.54 -5.76
CA VAL A 806 -35.31 21.46 -5.29
C VAL A 806 -35.97 22.82 -5.13
N GLU A 807 -36.14 23.25 -3.89
CA GLU A 807 -36.59 24.60 -3.57
C GLU A 807 -35.40 25.47 -3.19
N SER A 808 -35.10 26.49 -3.98
CA SER A 808 -34.06 27.48 -3.65
C SER A 808 -34.71 28.79 -3.23
N ILE A 809 -34.40 29.24 -2.01
CA ILE A 809 -34.83 30.53 -1.46
C ILE A 809 -33.59 31.40 -1.27
N TRP A 810 -33.52 32.47 -2.05
CA TRP A 810 -32.55 33.54 -1.89
C TRP A 810 -33.21 34.68 -1.11
N SER A 811 -32.58 35.18 -0.06
CA SER A 811 -33.14 36.27 0.73
C SER A 811 -32.07 37.23 1.24
N LEU A 812 -32.42 38.52 1.31
CA LEU A 812 -31.58 39.53 1.94
C LEU A 812 -31.67 39.43 3.47
N GLU A 813 -30.53 39.27 4.11
CA GLU A 813 -30.35 39.30 5.57
C GLU A 813 -29.33 40.39 5.92
N GLY A 814 -29.82 41.64 6.02
CA GLY A 814 -28.93 42.80 6.08
C GLY A 814 -28.38 43.12 4.69
N ASP A 815 -27.05 43.24 4.57
CA ASP A 815 -26.35 43.46 3.30
C ASP A 815 -25.89 42.14 2.64
N GLU A 816 -26.05 41.00 3.31
CA GLU A 816 -25.68 39.67 2.82
C GLU A 816 -26.85 38.96 2.14
N VAL A 817 -26.54 38.04 1.21
CA VAL A 817 -27.54 37.15 0.62
C VAL A 817 -27.47 35.77 1.25
N GLU A 818 -28.57 35.30 1.83
CA GLU A 818 -28.71 33.92 2.32
C GLU A 818 -29.40 33.08 1.24
N LEU A 819 -28.77 31.98 0.85
CA LEU A 819 -29.33 30.91 0.04
C LEU A 819 -29.70 29.73 0.93
N ARG A 820 -30.99 29.35 0.91
CA ARG A 820 -31.48 28.10 1.46
C ARG A 820 -31.96 27.19 0.34
N VAL A 821 -31.39 25.99 0.23
CA VAL A 821 -31.81 24.97 -0.73
C VAL A 821 -32.42 23.80 0.02
N GLU A 822 -33.69 23.48 -0.21
CA GLU A 822 -34.34 22.26 0.25
C GLU A 822 -34.40 21.23 -0.88
N ILE A 823 -33.89 20.04 -0.59
CA ILE A 823 -33.76 18.93 -1.54
C ILE A 823 -34.64 17.80 -1.03
N GLU A 824 -35.70 17.48 -1.78
CA GLU A 824 -36.71 16.51 -1.38
C GLU A 824 -36.89 15.41 -2.44
N PRO A 825 -36.31 14.22 -2.26
CA PRO A 825 -36.54 13.10 -3.16
C PRO A 825 -38.00 12.66 -3.18
N SER A 826 -38.47 12.23 -4.36
CA SER A 826 -39.69 11.46 -4.49
C SER A 826 -39.56 10.08 -3.82
N ARG A 827 -40.67 9.35 -3.71
CA ARG A 827 -40.61 7.92 -3.39
C ARG A 827 -40.06 7.13 -4.60
N GLY A 828 -39.56 5.91 -4.35
CA GLY A 828 -39.16 4.96 -5.41
C GLY A 828 -37.67 4.99 -5.80
N TRP A 829 -36.82 5.62 -4.99
CA TRP A 829 -35.37 5.46 -5.10
C TRP A 829 -34.93 4.21 -4.35
N HIS A 830 -34.10 3.38 -5.00
CA HIS A 830 -33.69 2.08 -4.47
C HIS A 830 -32.17 1.92 -4.34
N THR A 831 -31.39 2.75 -5.02
CA THR A 831 -29.92 2.71 -5.02
C THR A 831 -29.35 3.67 -3.97
N VAL A 832 -28.15 3.39 -3.46
CA VAL A 832 -27.34 4.42 -2.78
C VAL A 832 -27.08 5.60 -3.71
N TRP A 833 -26.90 6.78 -3.13
CA TRP A 833 -26.54 7.97 -3.90
C TRP A 833 -25.07 8.32 -3.68
N PRO A 834 -24.34 8.72 -4.73
CA PRO A 834 -22.96 9.17 -4.59
C PRO A 834 -22.83 10.42 -3.72
N ARG A 835 -23.75 11.38 -3.91
CA ARG A 835 -23.80 12.62 -3.14
C ARG A 835 -25.19 13.25 -3.13
N ILE A 836 -25.35 14.28 -2.29
CA ILE A 836 -26.45 15.25 -2.35
C ILE A 836 -25.80 16.63 -2.28
N GLY A 837 -25.60 17.28 -3.43
CA GLY A 837 -24.91 18.57 -3.50
C GLY A 837 -25.58 19.59 -4.42
N ILE A 838 -25.12 20.83 -4.32
CA ILE A 838 -25.42 21.89 -5.28
C ILE A 838 -24.14 22.38 -5.96
N CYS A 839 -24.15 22.45 -7.28
CA CYS A 839 -23.04 22.89 -8.10
C CYS A 839 -23.23 24.34 -8.59
N PHE A 840 -22.15 25.11 -8.50
CA PHE A 840 -21.98 26.42 -9.11
C PHE A 840 -20.85 26.36 -10.14
N ASP A 841 -21.13 26.81 -11.35
CA ASP A 841 -20.10 27.00 -12.38
C ASP A 841 -19.61 28.44 -12.33
N LEU A 842 -18.29 28.59 -12.23
CA LEU A 842 -17.59 29.86 -12.07
C LEU A 842 -16.64 30.02 -13.27
N PRO A 843 -17.11 30.56 -14.41
CA PRO A 843 -16.24 30.91 -15.53
C PRO A 843 -15.11 31.83 -15.08
N ASP A 844 -13.89 31.62 -15.58
CA ASP A 844 -12.71 32.33 -15.13
C ASP A 844 -12.88 33.86 -15.24
N GLY A 845 -13.34 34.34 -16.40
CA GLY A 845 -13.52 35.76 -16.67
C GLY A 845 -12.21 36.54 -16.44
N ASP A 846 -12.31 37.72 -15.83
CA ASP A 846 -11.15 38.58 -15.52
C ASP A 846 -10.44 38.19 -14.20
N ALA A 847 -11.00 37.26 -13.42
CA ALA A 847 -10.50 36.84 -12.11
C ALA A 847 -10.70 35.33 -11.92
N PRO A 848 -9.87 34.49 -12.58
CA PRO A 848 -9.98 33.04 -12.51
C PRO A 848 -9.90 32.53 -11.07
N VAL A 849 -10.79 31.62 -10.69
CA VAL A 849 -10.66 30.97 -9.38
C VAL A 849 -9.50 30.00 -9.46
N ASP A 850 -8.47 30.19 -8.64
CA ASP A 850 -7.26 29.37 -8.63
C ASP A 850 -6.97 28.72 -7.28
N GLY A 851 -7.76 29.02 -6.25
CA GLY A 851 -7.60 28.44 -4.92
C GLY A 851 -8.80 28.66 -4.00
N ALA A 852 -8.65 28.10 -2.80
CA ALA A 852 -9.62 28.21 -1.73
C ALA A 852 -8.92 28.32 -0.37
N GLU A 853 -9.46 29.16 0.51
CA GLU A 853 -9.24 29.12 1.95
C GLU A 853 -10.50 28.66 2.66
N TRP A 854 -10.39 27.78 3.65
CA TRP A 854 -11.56 27.32 4.40
C TRP A 854 -11.29 27.12 5.89
N PHE A 855 -12.36 27.26 6.67
CA PHE A 855 -12.44 26.79 8.05
C PHE A 855 -13.41 25.60 8.08
N GLY A 856 -12.91 24.42 8.45
CA GLY A 856 -13.62 23.15 8.35
C GLY A 856 -12.69 21.98 8.65
N LEU A 857 -13.01 20.78 8.15
CA LEU A 857 -12.08 19.66 8.20
C LEU A 857 -11.05 19.74 7.06
N GLY A 858 -9.82 19.34 7.36
CA GLY A 858 -8.70 19.33 6.41
C GLY A 858 -7.38 18.91 7.06
N PRO A 859 -6.23 19.14 6.42
CA PRO A 859 -6.07 19.84 5.14
C PRO A 859 -6.45 18.99 3.90
N LEU A 860 -6.39 17.67 4.02
CA LEU A 860 -6.69 16.73 2.93
C LEU A 860 -8.19 16.52 2.75
N GLU A 861 -8.56 15.78 1.71
CA GLU A 861 -9.93 15.29 1.53
C GLU A 861 -10.35 14.36 2.67
N SER A 862 -11.66 14.22 2.87
CA SER A 862 -12.22 13.44 3.96
C SER A 862 -13.65 13.02 3.63
N TYR A 863 -13.99 11.75 3.79
CA TYR A 863 -15.29 11.14 3.46
C TYR A 863 -15.91 10.48 4.71
N PRO A 864 -17.21 10.13 4.74
CA PRO A 864 -17.88 9.68 5.97
C PRO A 864 -17.18 8.55 6.75
N ASP A 865 -16.51 7.63 6.07
CA ASP A 865 -15.75 6.49 6.60
C ASP A 865 -14.21 6.67 6.55
N SER A 866 -13.74 7.88 6.26
CA SER A 866 -12.32 8.29 6.24
C SER A 866 -12.19 9.74 6.76
N LEU A 867 -12.19 9.89 8.09
CA LEU A 867 -12.25 11.17 8.81
C LEU A 867 -11.19 11.33 9.91
N ARG A 868 -10.46 10.28 10.27
CA ARG A 868 -9.59 10.23 11.46
C ARG A 868 -8.35 11.12 11.31
N ALA A 869 -7.83 11.28 10.10
CA ALA A 869 -6.75 12.22 9.80
C ALA A 869 -7.21 13.68 9.66
N ALA A 870 -8.50 13.87 9.37
CA ALA A 870 -9.06 15.19 9.17
C ALA A 870 -9.23 15.93 10.51
N ARG A 871 -8.78 17.18 10.55
CA ARG A 871 -8.84 18.02 11.76
C ARG A 871 -9.58 19.30 11.49
N THR A 872 -10.31 19.81 12.49
CA THR A 872 -10.92 21.14 12.37
C THR A 872 -9.84 22.20 12.47
N GLY A 873 -9.76 23.07 11.47
CA GLY A 873 -8.74 24.12 11.38
C GLY A 873 -9.00 25.07 10.22
N ARG A 874 -8.12 26.05 10.05
CA ARG A 874 -8.09 26.92 8.86
C ARG A 874 -7.01 26.39 7.91
N PHE A 875 -7.38 26.27 6.64
CA PHE A 875 -6.53 25.73 5.59
C PHE A 875 -6.65 26.56 4.32
N SER A 876 -5.68 26.39 3.43
CA SER A 876 -5.67 26.99 2.10
C SER A 876 -5.00 26.03 1.12
N ALA A 877 -5.49 25.96 -0.11
CA ALA A 877 -4.90 25.16 -1.18
C ALA A 877 -5.22 25.78 -2.54
N THR A 878 -4.35 25.55 -3.53
CA THR A 878 -4.70 25.86 -4.92
C THR A 878 -5.75 24.87 -5.41
N VAL A 879 -6.47 25.21 -6.49
CA VAL A 879 -7.46 24.32 -7.11
C VAL A 879 -6.83 22.99 -7.54
N ARG A 880 -5.54 22.99 -7.90
CA ARG A 880 -4.79 21.77 -8.23
C ARG A 880 -4.54 20.93 -6.99
N ASP A 881 -4.04 21.54 -5.91
CA ASP A 881 -3.67 20.84 -4.67
C ASP A 881 -4.88 20.38 -3.84
N LEU A 882 -6.09 20.81 -4.21
CA LEU A 882 -7.32 20.33 -3.58
C LEU A 882 -7.65 18.89 -3.99
N ALA A 883 -7.28 18.49 -5.21
CA ALA A 883 -7.49 17.17 -5.78
C ALA A 883 -6.22 16.31 -5.63
N VAL A 884 -6.43 15.00 -5.54
CA VAL A 884 -5.37 14.00 -5.65
C VAL A 884 -5.30 13.55 -7.11
N ASP A 885 -4.09 13.45 -7.66
CA ASP A 885 -3.86 13.05 -9.05
C ASP A 885 -3.81 11.51 -9.15
N TYR A 886 -4.91 10.85 -8.81
CA TYR A 886 -5.03 9.40 -8.90
C TYR A 886 -4.80 8.93 -10.35
N ALA A 887 -4.16 7.76 -10.50
CA ALA A 887 -3.80 7.19 -11.80
C ALA A 887 -4.98 7.13 -12.79
N ARG A 888 -6.14 6.67 -12.32
CA ARG A 888 -7.42 6.82 -13.01
C ARG A 888 -8.19 7.98 -12.38
N PRO A 889 -8.53 9.05 -13.14
CA PRO A 889 -9.31 10.16 -12.63
C PRO A 889 -10.66 9.70 -12.04
N GLN A 890 -10.94 10.14 -10.82
CA GLN A 890 -12.12 9.73 -10.05
C GLN A 890 -12.54 10.82 -9.05
N GLU A 891 -13.55 10.55 -8.22
CA GLU A 891 -13.94 11.49 -7.17
C GLU A 891 -12.75 11.81 -6.26
N THR A 892 -12.49 13.10 -6.07
CA THR A 892 -11.46 13.62 -5.18
C THR A 892 -11.80 15.06 -4.77
N GLY A 893 -11.22 15.50 -3.65
CA GLY A 893 -11.20 16.89 -3.23
C GLY A 893 -12.25 17.27 -2.20
N HIS A 894 -13.11 16.35 -1.77
CA HIS A 894 -14.16 16.67 -0.82
C HIS A 894 -13.61 17.07 0.56
N ARG A 895 -13.90 18.28 1.02
CA ARG A 895 -13.59 18.78 2.37
C ARG A 895 -14.86 18.82 3.21
N SER A 896 -14.94 17.98 4.24
CA SER A 896 -16.13 17.84 5.09
C SER A 896 -16.32 18.98 6.11
N ALA A 897 -17.55 19.09 6.62
CA ALA A 897 -17.95 19.96 7.72
C ALA A 897 -17.46 21.42 7.58
N LEU A 898 -17.74 22.03 6.43
CA LEU A 898 -17.45 23.41 6.12
C LEU A 898 -18.16 24.38 7.09
N ARG A 899 -17.42 25.40 7.55
CA ARG A 899 -17.97 26.58 8.23
C ARG A 899 -17.87 27.82 7.35
N ARG A 900 -16.71 28.05 6.75
CA ARG A 900 -16.42 29.20 5.90
C ARG A 900 -15.50 28.79 4.77
N LEU A 901 -15.81 29.26 3.56
CA LEU A 901 -15.01 29.11 2.35
C LEU A 901 -14.76 30.50 1.76
N THR A 902 -13.55 30.74 1.28
CA THR A 902 -13.18 31.93 0.50
C THR A 902 -12.48 31.44 -0.75
N LEU A 903 -13.07 31.70 -1.91
CA LEU A 903 -12.46 31.42 -3.20
C LEU A 903 -11.48 32.54 -3.55
N THR A 904 -10.33 32.18 -4.11
CA THR A 904 -9.25 33.12 -4.40
C THR A 904 -8.91 33.15 -5.89
N CYS A 905 -8.36 34.28 -6.31
CA CYS A 905 -7.62 34.48 -7.56
C CYS A 905 -6.30 35.13 -7.17
N ALA A 906 -5.18 34.40 -7.27
CA ALA A 906 -3.94 34.71 -6.59
C ALA A 906 -4.20 35.01 -5.09
N ASP A 907 -3.87 36.21 -4.62
CA ASP A 907 -4.08 36.63 -3.23
C ASP A 907 -5.37 37.44 -3.02
N THR A 908 -6.26 37.49 -4.02
CA THR A 908 -7.49 38.30 -3.95
C THR A 908 -8.73 37.43 -3.69
N GLU A 909 -9.60 37.91 -2.80
CA GLU A 909 -10.89 37.29 -2.52
C GLU A 909 -11.84 37.48 -3.70
N VAL A 910 -12.39 36.36 -4.17
CA VAL A 910 -13.30 36.31 -5.31
C VAL A 910 -14.75 36.14 -4.85
N LEU A 911 -14.97 35.25 -3.88
CA LEU A 911 -16.29 34.96 -3.33
C LEU A 911 -16.12 34.38 -1.93
N ARG A 912 -16.92 34.83 -0.98
CA ARG A 912 -16.96 34.24 0.36
C ARG A 912 -18.30 33.58 0.64
N VAL A 913 -18.23 32.40 1.23
CA VAL A 913 -19.38 31.55 1.56
C VAL A 913 -19.28 31.13 3.03
N GLU A 914 -20.29 31.45 3.83
CA GLU A 914 -20.47 30.91 5.18
C GLU A 914 -21.54 29.82 5.17
N ALA A 915 -21.20 28.62 5.64
CA ALA A 915 -22.10 27.48 5.71
C ALA A 915 -22.75 27.39 7.09
N LEU A 916 -24.07 27.54 7.13
CA LEU A 916 -24.86 27.39 8.34
C LEU A 916 -25.27 25.92 8.52
N PRO A 917 -25.25 25.38 9.76
CA PRO A 917 -25.72 24.03 10.00
C PRO A 917 -27.23 23.90 9.70
N ASP A 918 -27.65 22.70 9.32
CA ASP A 918 -29.05 22.37 9.15
C ASP A 918 -29.78 22.27 10.52
N THR A 919 -31.07 21.98 10.50
CA THR A 919 -31.89 21.86 11.72
C THR A 919 -31.49 20.70 12.63
N ARG A 920 -30.65 19.76 12.15
CA ARG A 920 -30.07 18.65 12.91
C ARG A 920 -28.61 18.92 13.32
N GLY A 921 -28.07 20.11 13.03
CA GLY A 921 -26.69 20.46 13.34
C GLY A 921 -25.66 19.95 12.33
N ARG A 922 -26.08 19.33 11.21
CA ARG A 922 -25.16 18.83 10.17
C ARG A 922 -24.63 19.99 9.36
N ARG A 923 -23.35 19.94 9.01
CA ARG A 923 -22.69 20.92 8.13
C ARG A 923 -22.42 20.30 6.76
N PRO A 924 -22.53 21.07 5.67
CA PRO A 924 -22.12 20.59 4.36
C PRO A 924 -20.60 20.48 4.27
N GLY A 925 -20.08 19.87 3.20
CA GLY A 925 -18.69 20.01 2.75
C GLY A 925 -18.63 20.74 1.41
N PHE A 926 -17.43 20.81 0.82
CA PHE A 926 -17.26 21.35 -0.53
C PHE A 926 -16.19 20.60 -1.33
N THR A 927 -16.32 20.68 -2.65
CA THR A 927 -15.31 20.29 -3.65
C THR A 927 -15.15 21.44 -4.64
N LEU A 928 -13.92 21.79 -4.98
CA LEU A 928 -13.60 22.77 -6.01
C LEU A 928 -12.70 22.10 -7.06
N SER A 929 -13.17 22.03 -8.30
CA SER A 929 -12.47 21.35 -9.40
C SER A 929 -12.47 22.17 -10.69
N ARG A 930 -11.54 21.87 -11.61
CA ARG A 930 -11.52 22.39 -12.98
C ARG A 930 -12.47 21.64 -13.91
N HIS A 931 -12.94 20.46 -13.52
CA HIS A 931 -13.74 19.58 -14.36
C HIS A 931 -15.00 19.15 -13.64
N THR A 932 -16.06 18.90 -14.40
CA THR A 932 -17.28 18.32 -13.87
C THR A 932 -17.05 16.84 -13.48
N PRO A 933 -17.82 16.30 -12.53
CA PRO A 933 -17.77 14.87 -12.19
C PRO A 933 -17.94 13.96 -13.42
N GLN A 934 -18.72 14.39 -14.41
CA GLN A 934 -18.99 13.66 -15.64
C GLN A 934 -17.81 13.69 -16.62
N GLU A 935 -16.99 14.74 -16.63
CA GLU A 935 -15.75 14.79 -17.42
C GLU A 935 -14.66 13.92 -16.78
N ILE A 936 -14.52 14.01 -15.45
CA ILE A 936 -13.60 13.17 -14.69
C ILE A 936 -13.89 11.69 -14.92
N ALA A 937 -15.17 11.28 -14.84
CA ALA A 937 -15.59 9.89 -15.05
C ALA A 937 -15.38 9.34 -16.48
N ARG A 938 -15.02 10.19 -17.46
CA ARG A 938 -14.77 9.78 -18.86
C ARG A 938 -13.29 9.65 -19.18
N ALA A 939 -12.41 10.24 -18.37
CA ALA A 939 -10.98 10.16 -18.56
C ALA A 939 -10.48 8.87 -17.93
N GLU A 940 -9.68 8.12 -18.67
CA GLU A 940 -8.96 6.95 -18.17
C GLU A 940 -7.63 7.38 -17.56
N HIS A 941 -7.02 8.43 -18.12
CA HIS A 941 -5.78 9.04 -17.61
C HIS A 941 -5.92 10.56 -17.36
N PRO A 942 -5.15 11.16 -16.43
CA PRO A 942 -5.22 12.60 -16.14
C PRO A 942 -4.97 13.50 -17.36
N PHE A 943 -4.09 13.09 -18.27
CA PHE A 943 -3.76 13.89 -19.47
C PHE A 943 -4.92 13.99 -20.48
N GLU A 944 -5.94 13.13 -20.35
CA GLU A 944 -7.12 13.13 -21.23
C GLU A 944 -8.18 14.15 -20.82
N LEU A 945 -8.06 14.71 -19.62
CA LEU A 945 -8.96 15.75 -19.13
C LEU A 945 -8.86 17.00 -20.02
N PRO A 946 -10.00 17.54 -20.50
CA PRO A 946 -9.98 18.67 -21.42
C PRO A 946 -9.46 19.94 -20.73
N ASN A 947 -8.84 20.84 -21.50
CA ASN A 947 -8.54 22.18 -20.98
C ASN A 947 -9.83 22.87 -20.52
N SER A 948 -9.84 23.37 -19.28
CA SER A 948 -11.00 24.03 -18.68
C SER A 948 -10.77 25.53 -18.49
N THR A 949 -11.85 26.31 -18.65
CA THR A 949 -11.91 27.77 -18.39
C THR A 949 -12.97 28.11 -17.33
N THR A 950 -13.41 27.10 -16.57
CA THR A 950 -14.46 27.20 -15.57
C THR A 950 -14.06 26.40 -14.35
N SER A 951 -14.26 26.96 -13.17
CA SER A 951 -14.16 26.21 -11.91
C SER A 951 -15.55 25.78 -11.46
N HIS A 952 -15.67 24.55 -10.96
CA HIS A 952 -16.91 23.99 -10.44
C HIS A 952 -16.82 23.90 -8.92
N LEU A 953 -17.64 24.69 -8.22
CA LEU A 953 -17.81 24.60 -6.78
C LEU A 953 -19.04 23.75 -6.49
N ILE A 954 -18.84 22.58 -5.90
CA ILE A 954 -19.91 21.72 -5.39
C ILE A 954 -19.95 21.88 -3.88
N VAL A 955 -21.12 22.26 -3.34
CA VAL A 955 -21.38 22.25 -1.90
C VAL A 955 -22.26 21.05 -1.59
N ASP A 956 -21.67 20.05 -0.94
CA ASP A 956 -22.33 18.79 -0.64
C ASP A 956 -22.97 18.82 0.73
N ALA A 957 -24.28 18.57 0.80
CA ALA A 957 -24.91 18.21 2.07
C ALA A 957 -24.36 16.86 2.57
N ALA A 958 -24.21 15.89 1.69
CA ALA A 958 -23.60 14.60 2.00
C ALA A 958 -22.90 13.99 0.80
N GLN A 959 -21.96 13.13 1.12
CA GLN A 959 -21.24 12.23 0.22
C GLN A 959 -21.45 10.80 0.70
N HIS A 960 -21.38 9.83 -0.20
CA HIS A 960 -21.24 8.42 0.14
C HIS A 960 -19.85 8.14 0.72
N GLY A 961 -19.74 7.16 1.61
CA GLY A 961 -18.44 6.59 1.99
C GLY A 961 -17.68 5.98 0.81
N LEU A 962 -16.49 5.47 1.12
CA LEU A 962 -15.53 4.93 0.17
C LEU A 962 -15.53 3.38 0.18
N GLY A 963 -15.59 2.76 1.35
CA GLY A 963 -15.45 1.31 1.49
C GLY A 963 -14.11 0.83 0.95
N SER A 964 -14.05 -0.44 0.51
CA SER A 964 -12.89 -0.97 -0.22
C SER A 964 -13.34 -2.04 -1.22
N ARG A 965 -14.44 -1.79 -1.94
CA ARG A 965 -15.14 -2.80 -2.76
C ARG A 965 -14.45 -3.13 -4.08
N ALA A 966 -13.37 -2.43 -4.43
CA ALA A 966 -12.48 -2.87 -5.51
C ALA A 966 -11.97 -4.30 -5.23
N CYS A 967 -11.48 -4.53 -4.00
CA CYS A 967 -11.22 -5.85 -3.43
C CYS A 967 -11.48 -5.82 -1.91
N GLY A 968 -12.61 -6.38 -1.47
CA GLY A 968 -13.01 -6.37 -0.06
C GLY A 968 -14.41 -5.79 0.22
N PRO A 969 -14.67 -5.32 1.46
CA PRO A 969 -16.01 -4.91 1.87
C PRO A 969 -16.58 -3.67 1.15
N ASP A 970 -17.90 -3.67 0.94
CA ASP A 970 -18.68 -2.48 0.58
C ASP A 970 -18.65 -1.42 1.69
N VAL A 971 -19.10 -0.21 1.37
CA VAL A 971 -19.26 0.89 2.35
C VAL A 971 -20.12 0.42 3.52
N TRP A 972 -19.59 0.55 4.73
CA TRP A 972 -20.31 0.14 5.93
C TRP A 972 -21.67 0.89 6.03
N PRO A 973 -22.77 0.23 6.43
CA PRO A 973 -24.12 0.81 6.30
C PRO A 973 -24.32 2.17 6.97
N GLU A 974 -23.58 2.48 8.04
CA GLU A 974 -23.61 3.79 8.72
C GLU A 974 -23.12 4.93 7.83
N PHE A 975 -22.20 4.64 6.90
CA PHE A 975 -21.55 5.58 5.99
C PHE A 975 -22.14 5.52 4.57
N ALA A 976 -23.09 4.61 4.33
CA ALA A 976 -23.78 4.48 3.06
C ALA A 976 -24.85 5.57 2.88
N LEU A 977 -24.76 6.36 1.80
CA LEU A 977 -25.69 7.46 1.57
C LEU A 977 -26.96 6.95 0.87
N ARG A 978 -28.06 6.89 1.62
CA ARG A 978 -29.39 6.60 1.07
C ARG A 978 -30.14 7.88 0.71
N PRO A 979 -31.09 7.83 -0.26
CA PRO A 979 -31.93 8.97 -0.61
C PRO A 979 -32.62 9.58 0.63
N GLU A 980 -32.27 10.81 0.97
CA GLU A 980 -32.83 11.54 2.11
C GLU A 980 -33.06 13.02 1.78
N SER A 981 -33.99 13.65 2.50
CA SER A 981 -34.21 15.09 2.38
C SER A 981 -33.11 15.87 3.08
N ARG A 982 -32.55 16.88 2.40
CA ARG A 982 -31.47 17.72 2.93
C ARG A 982 -31.78 19.20 2.75
N THR A 983 -31.16 20.00 3.61
CA THR A 983 -31.17 21.45 3.48
C THR A 983 -29.73 21.96 3.49
N ILE A 984 -29.38 22.77 2.49
CA ILE A 984 -28.13 23.52 2.44
C ILE A 984 -28.44 24.98 2.75
N ARG A 985 -27.66 25.62 3.62
CA ARG A 985 -27.83 27.03 4.00
C ARG A 985 -26.50 27.76 3.90
N LEU A 986 -26.44 28.75 3.02
CA LEU A 986 -25.23 29.52 2.73
C LEU A 986 -25.52 31.00 2.91
N ARG A 987 -24.59 31.75 3.51
CA ARG A 987 -24.53 33.20 3.37
C ARG A 987 -23.38 33.54 2.45
N ILE A 988 -23.64 34.42 1.49
CA ILE A 988 -22.71 34.71 0.42
C ILE A 988 -22.48 36.22 0.39
N THR A 989 -21.20 36.60 0.29
CA THR A 989 -20.74 37.99 0.20
C THR A 989 -19.70 38.14 -0.89
#